data_AF-A8MB80-F1
#
_entry.id   AF-A8MB80-F1
#
_cell.length_a   1.000
_cell.length_b   1.000
_cell.length_c   1.000
_cell.angle_alpha   90.00
_cell.angle_beta   90.00
_cell.angle_gamma   90.00
#
_symmetry.space_group_name_H-M   'P 1'
#
loop_
_entity.id
_entity.type
_entity.pdbx_description
1 polymer ?
#
loop_
_entity_poly.entity_id
_entity_poly.type
_entity_poly.pdbx_seq_one_letter_code
_entity_poly.pdbx_strand_id
1 'polypeptide(L)'
;MSGKKSPLGLYAARKLRRKRQKFRWSDIQYKKRALGFIKKYDPLEGAPMARGIVLEKVGVEARKPNAAVRKCVTPDTLINLTPRVATRIINLAGNWHEVSIIHFNKGSKVIEPTRLIDFFHIEPEEFREDGVYELRTLYGRRIIASGDHPIYTGRGILPLKEVKPGDYVAVYPREPIEAYTLNDDRVILTEDDIRREAPPNAKVDQIINRLKELGLIPLKYSNSNIYRIARLVGHLFGDGSLSYVKSGNGYEGKVAFSGNPSDLEDIINDLIELGFKPSKIREYHGESIVTWSNGLMNVISGKSNVAFVTSITLFTLLKALGIPVGDKALQAYRVPEWVMEAPLDVKAEFLAAYFGSELERPRVENNGRTFQPPTLVIHKAENLAGNGIEFLNDIRKLLSEFGIETTPVSVSSGVIRKNGIRTVRLRFSIISNTNNLLRFFGRIGYAYNKEHDSLAVLAYEYLRRKVLLWQHYADAYELTRKLMSEGYDGPSIVKALRSAGYRVSRATVYKWLKGVKNTKYIGRTARIPSFSDWIIKATLGLGNSGLVWDVVTEVKPIEWNDRLWDVTTESSYHNFIANGLVTGNCVRVQLTKNGKVVTAFVPWDGGLNLINEHDEVIIERIGGPEGRAYGDLPGVRFKVTKVNGVSLKAILLGKKQKPVR
;
A
#
# COMPACT_ATOMS: atom_id res chain seq x y z
N MET A 1 36.85 8.43 -61.53
CA MET A 1 36.70 7.07 -62.12
C MET A 1 36.35 6.07 -61.02
N SER A 2 35.39 5.17 -61.23
CA SER A 2 34.89 4.22 -60.22
C SER A 2 35.70 2.91 -60.18
N GLY A 3 36.65 2.80 -59.24
CA GLY A 3 37.46 1.59 -59.06
C GLY A 3 36.65 0.39 -58.54
N LYS A 4 36.64 -0.74 -59.28
CA LYS A 4 35.95 -1.98 -58.89
C LYS A 4 36.56 -2.60 -57.62
N LYS A 5 35.81 -2.66 -56.51
CA LYS A 5 36.25 -3.12 -55.16
C LYS A 5 36.49 -4.64 -54.99
N SER A 6 36.89 -5.37 -56.04
CA SER A 6 37.19 -6.81 -55.96
C SER A 6 38.44 -7.19 -56.76
N PRO A 7 39.33 -8.04 -56.21
CA PRO A 7 40.54 -8.46 -56.89
C PRO A 7 40.21 -9.35 -58.09
N LEU A 8 40.81 -9.04 -59.24
CA LEU A 8 40.72 -9.78 -60.50
C LEU A 8 42.15 -10.16 -60.90
N GLY A 9 42.37 -11.44 -61.25
CA GLY A 9 43.68 -11.96 -61.63
C GLY A 9 43.92 -13.42 -61.21
N LEU A 10 44.94 -14.04 -61.79
CA LEU A 10 45.43 -15.36 -61.40
C LEU A 10 45.82 -15.37 -59.91
N TYR A 11 45.71 -16.55 -59.26
CA TYR A 11 45.94 -16.76 -57.83
C TYR A 11 44.98 -16.05 -56.83
N ALA A 12 43.97 -15.29 -57.28
CA ALA A 12 43.01 -14.62 -56.39
C ALA A 12 42.09 -15.56 -55.57
N ALA A 13 42.05 -16.87 -55.89
CA ALA A 13 41.10 -17.84 -55.36
C ALA A 13 41.00 -17.92 -53.83
N ARG A 14 42.13 -17.93 -53.09
CA ARG A 14 42.10 -17.94 -51.61
C ARG A 14 41.48 -16.67 -51.03
N LYS A 15 41.82 -15.49 -51.59
CA LYS A 15 41.27 -14.19 -51.17
C LYS A 15 39.76 -14.14 -51.45
N LEU A 16 39.33 -14.62 -52.63
CA LEU A 16 37.91 -14.73 -52.98
C LEU A 16 37.15 -15.73 -52.10
N ARG A 17 37.73 -16.89 -51.75
CA ARG A 17 37.12 -17.87 -50.81
C ARG A 17 36.94 -17.28 -49.41
N ARG A 18 37.96 -16.62 -48.85
CA ARG A 18 37.84 -15.92 -47.54
C ARG A 18 36.81 -14.78 -47.60
N LYS A 19 36.79 -13.99 -48.69
CA LYS A 19 35.80 -12.93 -48.93
C LYS A 19 34.38 -13.51 -48.99
N ARG A 20 34.14 -14.58 -49.75
CA ARG A 20 32.87 -15.32 -49.79
C ARG A 20 32.47 -15.90 -48.43
N GLN A 21 33.41 -16.42 -47.64
CA GLN A 21 33.13 -16.93 -46.29
C GLN A 21 32.76 -15.79 -45.31
N LYS A 22 33.42 -14.62 -45.40
CA LYS A 22 33.02 -13.42 -44.65
C LYS A 22 31.62 -12.94 -45.06
N PHE A 23 31.30 -12.94 -46.35
CA PHE A 23 29.95 -12.60 -46.85
C PHE A 23 28.88 -13.66 -46.54
N ARG A 24 29.24 -14.94 -46.34
CA ARG A 24 28.31 -15.93 -45.78
C ARG A 24 27.88 -15.59 -44.35
N TRP A 25 28.70 -14.89 -43.56
CA TRP A 25 28.28 -14.44 -42.22
C TRP A 25 27.33 -13.23 -42.23
N SER A 26 27.21 -12.52 -43.36
CA SER A 26 26.11 -11.56 -43.60
C SER A 26 24.82 -12.22 -44.11
N ASP A 27 24.85 -13.48 -44.55
CA ASP A 27 23.65 -14.26 -44.82
C ASP A 27 23.00 -14.69 -43.50
N ILE A 28 21.79 -14.17 -43.24
CA ILE A 28 20.99 -14.42 -42.04
C ILE A 28 20.66 -15.91 -41.87
N GLN A 29 20.41 -16.65 -42.95
CA GLN A 29 20.07 -18.07 -42.91
C GLN A 29 21.29 -18.93 -42.60
N TYR A 30 22.47 -18.57 -43.14
CA TYR A 30 23.73 -19.21 -42.77
C TYR A 30 24.07 -18.94 -41.30
N LYS A 31 23.98 -17.68 -40.86
CA LYS A 31 24.25 -17.26 -39.46
C LYS A 31 23.32 -17.94 -38.45
N LYS A 32 22.01 -18.02 -38.74
CA LYS A 32 21.01 -18.73 -37.91
C LYS A 32 21.36 -20.22 -37.72
N ARG A 33 21.82 -20.87 -38.79
CA ARG A 33 22.15 -22.31 -38.81
C ARG A 33 23.48 -22.61 -38.12
N ALA A 34 24.54 -21.87 -38.46
CA ALA A 34 25.89 -22.10 -37.97
C ALA A 34 26.07 -21.85 -36.46
N LEU A 35 25.28 -20.93 -35.88
CA LEU A 35 25.32 -20.61 -34.46
C LEU A 35 24.21 -21.30 -33.64
N GLY A 36 23.49 -22.27 -34.23
CA GLY A 36 22.47 -23.05 -33.52
C GLY A 36 21.29 -22.24 -32.99
N PHE A 37 21.04 -21.04 -33.53
CA PHE A 37 20.04 -20.09 -33.01
C PHE A 37 18.65 -20.72 -32.85
N ILE A 38 18.26 -21.61 -33.76
CA ILE A 38 16.95 -22.29 -33.68
C ILE A 38 16.85 -23.10 -32.38
N LYS A 39 17.81 -23.98 -32.06
CA LYS A 39 17.79 -24.74 -30.80
C LYS A 39 17.95 -23.86 -29.55
N LYS A 40 18.73 -22.77 -29.64
CA LYS A 40 19.02 -21.89 -28.49
C LYS A 40 17.84 -20.98 -28.11
N TYR A 41 17.04 -20.53 -29.08
CA TYR A 41 15.96 -19.55 -28.88
C TYR A 41 14.54 -20.12 -29.09
N ASP A 42 14.40 -21.36 -29.56
CA ASP A 42 13.12 -22.07 -29.56
C ASP A 42 12.80 -22.64 -28.17
N PRO A 43 11.66 -22.30 -27.55
CA PRO A 43 11.24 -22.89 -26.28
C PRO A 43 11.08 -24.43 -26.34
N LEU A 44 10.80 -25.00 -27.51
CA LEU A 44 10.63 -26.46 -27.69
C LEU A 44 11.89 -27.15 -28.27
N GLU A 45 12.99 -26.43 -28.49
CA GLU A 45 14.28 -26.98 -28.96
C GLU A 45 14.21 -27.79 -30.29
N GLY A 46 13.21 -27.53 -31.12
CA GLY A 46 12.92 -28.23 -32.37
C GLY A 46 11.86 -29.34 -32.29
N ALA A 47 11.28 -29.62 -31.12
CA ALA A 47 10.20 -30.60 -30.97
C ALA A 47 8.85 -30.07 -31.49
N PRO A 48 7.98 -30.92 -32.06
CA PRO A 48 6.66 -30.52 -32.57
C PRO A 48 5.65 -30.24 -31.45
N MET A 49 5.79 -30.92 -30.31
CA MET A 49 4.97 -30.80 -29.12
C MET A 49 5.82 -30.86 -27.85
N ALA A 50 5.29 -30.34 -26.74
CA ALA A 50 5.91 -30.41 -25.42
C ALA A 50 4.87 -30.53 -24.32
N ARG A 51 5.34 -30.91 -23.13
CA ARG A 51 4.57 -30.95 -21.89
C ARG A 51 4.85 -29.67 -21.09
N GLY A 52 3.86 -29.17 -20.38
CA GLY A 52 3.93 -28.01 -19.50
C GLY A 52 3.06 -28.19 -18.25
N ILE A 53 3.26 -27.33 -17.26
CA ILE A 53 2.41 -27.23 -16.08
C ILE A 53 1.81 -25.83 -16.11
N VAL A 54 0.49 -25.74 -15.96
CA VAL A 54 -0.21 -24.46 -15.91
C VAL A 54 0.17 -23.74 -14.62
N LEU A 55 0.71 -22.52 -14.72
CA LEU A 55 1.00 -21.69 -13.54
C LEU A 55 -0.22 -20.90 -13.09
N GLU A 56 -0.86 -20.22 -14.03
CA GLU A 56 -1.96 -19.27 -13.82
C GLU A 56 -2.72 -19.13 -15.16
N LYS A 57 -3.92 -18.52 -15.16
CA LYS A 57 -4.81 -18.49 -16.33
C LYS A 57 -4.83 -17.14 -17.05
N VAL A 58 -4.38 -17.10 -18.29
CA VAL A 58 -4.29 -15.86 -19.09
C VAL A 58 -5.44 -15.70 -20.06
N GLY A 59 -6.06 -14.52 -20.07
CA GLY A 59 -6.74 -14.01 -21.26
C GLY A 59 -5.71 -13.38 -22.20
N VAL A 60 -5.44 -14.00 -23.35
CA VAL A 60 -4.79 -13.35 -24.49
C VAL A 60 -5.74 -13.44 -25.67
N GLU A 61 -6.15 -12.28 -26.16
CA GLU A 61 -7.25 -12.16 -27.12
C GLU A 61 -6.73 -11.78 -28.52
N ALA A 62 -7.57 -11.96 -29.55
CA ALA A 62 -7.16 -12.01 -30.95
C ALA A 62 -7.52 -10.73 -31.74
N ARG A 63 -6.83 -10.44 -32.87
CA ARG A 63 -7.16 -9.29 -33.76
C ARG A 63 -8.51 -9.42 -34.50
N LYS A 64 -9.61 -9.32 -33.76
CA LYS A 64 -10.56 -8.24 -34.08
C LYS A 64 -10.28 -7.11 -33.08
N PRO A 65 -10.57 -5.83 -33.40
CA PRO A 65 -9.83 -4.70 -32.78
C PRO A 65 -10.08 -4.47 -31.27
N ASN A 66 -10.88 -5.33 -30.65
CA ASN A 66 -11.87 -4.99 -29.64
C ASN A 66 -12.07 -6.10 -28.59
N ALA A 67 -11.25 -7.13 -28.63
CA ALA A 67 -11.06 -8.04 -27.52
C ALA A 67 -9.55 -8.12 -27.30
N ALA A 68 -9.09 -7.38 -26.30
CA ALA A 68 -7.88 -7.63 -25.52
C ALA A 68 -8.05 -6.88 -24.20
N VAL A 69 -8.51 -7.54 -23.14
CA VAL A 69 -8.74 -6.99 -21.78
C VAL A 69 -7.64 -5.99 -21.38
N ARG A 70 -8.01 -4.71 -21.28
CA ARG A 70 -7.17 -3.50 -21.20
C ARG A 70 -7.67 -2.61 -20.07
N LYS A 71 -7.53 -3.15 -18.86
CA LYS A 71 -8.02 -2.60 -17.60
C LYS A 71 -7.16 -1.44 -17.15
N CYS A 72 -7.57 -0.19 -17.37
CA CYS A 72 -6.74 0.96 -17.03
C CYS A 72 -7.55 2.09 -16.38
N VAL A 73 -6.92 2.85 -15.48
CA VAL A 73 -7.51 4.00 -14.76
C VAL A 73 -7.05 5.33 -15.37
N THR A 74 -7.74 6.44 -15.04
CA THR A 74 -7.31 7.77 -15.50
C THR A 74 -6.03 8.26 -14.82
N PRO A 75 -5.21 9.11 -15.49
CA PRO A 75 -3.92 9.59 -15.00
C PRO A 75 -3.97 10.32 -13.65
N ASP A 76 -5.11 10.90 -13.28
CA ASP A 76 -5.35 11.58 -12.00
C ASP A 76 -5.58 10.63 -10.82
N THR A 77 -5.77 9.32 -11.08
CA THR A 77 -6.07 8.32 -10.05
C THR A 77 -4.93 8.17 -9.06
N LEU A 78 -5.23 8.35 -7.78
CA LEU A 78 -4.29 8.20 -6.67
C LEU A 78 -4.08 6.72 -6.34
N ILE A 79 -2.83 6.27 -6.41
CA ILE A 79 -2.36 4.94 -6.02
C ILE A 79 -1.60 5.06 -4.71
N ASN A 80 -2.00 4.29 -3.70
CA ASN A 80 -1.36 4.32 -2.38
C ASN A 80 0.01 3.61 -2.41
N LEU A 81 1.08 4.38 -2.14
CA LEU A 81 2.44 3.87 -1.92
C LEU A 81 2.57 3.23 -0.53
N THR A 82 1.96 3.88 0.47
CA THR A 82 1.87 3.41 1.86
C THR A 82 0.41 3.52 2.33
N PRO A 83 0.07 3.02 3.54
CA PRO A 83 -1.21 3.35 4.19
C PRO A 83 -1.58 4.84 4.12
N ARG A 84 -0.63 5.76 4.36
CA ARG A 84 -0.91 7.20 4.39
C ARG A 84 -0.60 7.93 3.09
N VAL A 85 0.35 7.45 2.30
CA VAL A 85 0.89 8.20 1.18
C VAL A 85 0.38 7.63 -0.14
N ALA A 86 -0.06 8.50 -1.05
CA ALA A 86 -0.43 8.14 -2.41
C ALA A 86 0.18 9.11 -3.43
N THR A 87 0.24 8.67 -4.68
CA THR A 87 0.64 9.50 -5.82
C THR A 87 -0.29 9.29 -6.99
N ARG A 88 -0.43 10.27 -7.89
CA ARG A 88 -1.18 10.06 -9.15
C ARG A 88 -0.48 8.99 -9.96
N ILE A 89 -1.21 8.06 -10.59
CA ILE A 89 -0.64 6.96 -11.36
C ILE A 89 0.34 7.43 -12.45
N ILE A 90 0.07 8.58 -13.08
CA ILE A 90 0.96 9.18 -14.07
C ILE A 90 2.33 9.61 -13.50
N ASN A 91 2.40 9.96 -12.21
CA ASN A 91 3.65 10.34 -11.53
C ASN A 91 4.58 9.13 -11.28
N LEU A 92 4.12 7.90 -11.54
CA LEU A 92 4.97 6.70 -11.50
C LEU A 92 5.82 6.54 -12.76
N ALA A 93 5.55 7.32 -13.82
CA ALA A 93 6.34 7.30 -15.04
C ALA A 93 7.82 7.60 -14.75
N GLY A 94 8.72 6.76 -15.29
CA GLY A 94 10.16 6.80 -14.99
C GLY A 94 10.56 5.98 -13.76
N ASN A 95 9.90 6.19 -12.62
CA ASN A 95 10.38 5.72 -11.31
C ASN A 95 9.60 4.52 -10.73
N TRP A 96 8.65 3.94 -11.46
CA TRP A 96 7.78 2.86 -10.97
C TRP A 96 8.51 1.62 -10.41
N HIS A 97 9.71 1.31 -10.91
CA HIS A 97 10.54 0.20 -10.43
C HIS A 97 11.06 0.40 -9.00
N GLU A 98 11.14 1.65 -8.53
CA GLU A 98 11.75 2.01 -7.26
C GLU A 98 10.72 2.17 -6.13
N VAL A 99 9.43 2.11 -6.45
CA VAL A 99 8.34 2.23 -5.47
C VAL A 99 7.73 0.87 -5.11
N SER A 100 7.07 0.84 -3.97
CA SER A 100 6.09 -0.20 -3.62
C SER A 100 4.72 0.44 -3.48
N ILE A 101 3.66 -0.32 -3.72
CA ILE A 101 2.27 0.10 -3.48
C ILE A 101 1.58 -0.88 -2.53
N ILE A 102 0.50 -0.46 -1.89
CA ILE A 102 -0.27 -1.35 -1.01
C ILE A 102 -1.33 -2.14 -1.80
N HIS A 103 -1.50 -3.41 -1.42
CA HIS A 103 -2.58 -4.27 -1.92
C HIS A 103 -3.31 -4.97 -0.77
N PHE A 104 -4.47 -5.54 -1.09
CA PHE A 104 -5.23 -6.41 -0.20
C PHE A 104 -4.84 -7.88 -0.42
N ASN A 105 -4.29 -8.52 0.61
CA ASN A 105 -4.07 -9.96 0.64
C ASN A 105 -5.37 -10.65 1.07
N LYS A 106 -5.98 -11.41 0.16
CA LYS A 106 -7.29 -12.04 0.40
C LYS A 106 -7.21 -13.23 1.35
N GLY A 107 -6.05 -13.88 1.46
CA GLY A 107 -5.82 -15.03 2.33
C GLY A 107 -5.67 -14.62 3.79
N SER A 108 -4.71 -13.74 4.08
CA SER A 108 -4.47 -13.22 5.44
C SER A 108 -5.44 -12.11 5.86
N LYS A 109 -6.15 -11.50 4.89
CA LYS A 109 -7.07 -10.37 5.07
C LYS A 109 -6.41 -9.16 5.71
N VAL A 110 -5.21 -8.82 5.25
CA VAL A 110 -4.51 -7.57 5.61
C VAL A 110 -4.16 -6.74 4.38
N ILE A 111 -3.79 -5.49 4.62
CA ILE A 111 -3.17 -4.60 3.63
C ILE A 111 -1.65 -4.71 3.79
N GLU A 112 -0.93 -5.01 2.72
CA GLU A 112 0.51 -5.23 2.72
C GLU A 112 1.18 -4.62 1.48
N PRO A 113 2.48 -4.26 1.53
CA PRO A 113 3.18 -3.68 0.39
C PRO A 113 3.55 -4.75 -0.66
N THR A 114 3.55 -4.36 -1.93
CA THR A 114 4.04 -5.15 -3.06
C THR A 114 4.81 -4.27 -4.04
N ARG A 115 5.79 -4.87 -4.71
CA ARG A 115 6.56 -4.20 -5.77
C ARG A 115 5.78 -4.21 -7.08
N LEU A 116 6.18 -3.34 -7.99
CA LEU A 116 5.66 -3.30 -9.36
C LEU A 116 6.56 -4.12 -10.29
N ILE A 117 5.93 -4.86 -11.22
CA ILE A 117 6.61 -5.66 -12.25
C ILE A 117 6.35 -5.13 -13.67
N ASP A 118 5.34 -4.28 -13.85
CA ASP A 118 5.06 -3.58 -15.10
C ASP A 118 4.29 -2.28 -14.84
N PHE A 119 4.40 -1.32 -15.77
CA PHE A 119 3.67 -0.06 -15.78
C PHE A 119 3.49 0.39 -17.24
N PHE A 120 2.24 0.55 -17.65
CA PHE A 120 1.90 0.82 -19.05
C PHE A 120 0.70 1.76 -19.18
N HIS A 121 0.44 2.20 -20.41
CA HIS A 121 -0.73 2.96 -20.79
C HIS A 121 -1.37 2.37 -22.05
N ILE A 122 -2.62 2.76 -22.30
CA ILE A 122 -3.38 2.45 -23.51
C ILE A 122 -3.89 3.76 -24.15
N GLU A 123 -3.96 3.78 -25.48
CA GLU A 123 -4.42 4.95 -26.25
C GLU A 123 -5.97 4.97 -26.39
N PRO A 124 -6.60 6.12 -26.73
CA PRO A 124 -8.06 6.23 -26.88
C PRO A 124 -8.72 5.28 -27.87
N GLU A 125 -8.01 4.83 -28.90
CA GLU A 125 -8.47 3.79 -29.83
C GLU A 125 -8.65 2.44 -29.15
N GLU A 126 -7.90 2.18 -28.08
CA GLU A 126 -7.72 0.86 -27.47
C GLU A 126 -8.79 0.49 -26.45
N PHE A 127 -9.53 1.46 -25.93
CA PHE A 127 -10.66 1.29 -25.02
C PHE A 127 -12.00 1.75 -25.62
N ARG A 128 -12.06 1.95 -26.95
CA ARG A 128 -13.26 2.49 -27.63
C ARG A 128 -14.50 1.59 -27.51
N GLU A 129 -14.34 0.26 -27.49
CA GLU A 129 -15.48 -0.67 -27.30
C GLU A 129 -15.88 -0.85 -25.84
N ASP A 130 -14.93 -0.96 -24.93
CA ASP A 130 -15.24 -1.06 -23.49
C ASP A 130 -15.78 0.24 -22.91
N GLY A 131 -15.45 1.37 -23.53
CA GLY A 131 -15.76 2.71 -23.06
C GLY A 131 -15.01 3.07 -21.78
N VAL A 132 -15.24 4.30 -21.31
CA VAL A 132 -14.73 4.78 -20.02
C VAL A 132 -15.92 5.07 -19.13
N TYR A 133 -15.83 4.64 -17.88
CA TYR A 133 -16.92 4.73 -16.91
C TYR A 133 -16.48 5.49 -15.67
N GLU A 134 -17.38 6.31 -15.14
CA GLU A 134 -17.27 6.92 -13.82
C GLU A 134 -18.13 6.14 -12.82
N LEU A 135 -17.51 5.64 -11.74
CA LEU A 135 -18.21 5.10 -10.58
C LEU A 135 -18.12 6.07 -9.42
N ARG A 136 -19.25 6.28 -8.73
CA ARG A 136 -19.37 7.08 -7.50
C ARG A 136 -19.99 6.26 -6.38
N THR A 137 -19.50 6.47 -5.16
CA THR A 137 -20.06 5.85 -3.95
C THR A 137 -20.85 6.83 -3.09
N LEU A 138 -21.71 6.30 -2.23
CA LEU A 138 -22.57 7.03 -1.30
C LEU A 138 -21.79 7.95 -0.37
N TYR A 139 -20.58 7.55 0.05
CA TYR A 139 -19.73 8.36 0.92
C TYR A 139 -18.66 9.16 0.15
N GLY A 140 -18.80 9.28 -1.16
CA GLY A 140 -18.07 10.24 -1.99
C GLY A 140 -16.72 9.76 -2.52
N ARG A 141 -16.50 8.45 -2.66
CA ARG A 141 -15.36 7.93 -3.45
C ARG A 141 -15.71 7.93 -4.92
N ARG A 142 -14.69 8.04 -5.77
CA ARG A 142 -14.81 8.19 -7.22
C ARG A 142 -13.64 7.50 -7.90
N ILE A 143 -13.92 6.75 -8.97
CA ILE A 143 -12.90 6.24 -9.89
C ILE A 143 -13.42 6.41 -11.32
N ILE A 144 -12.51 6.74 -12.23
CA ILE A 144 -12.71 6.62 -13.67
C ILE A 144 -11.77 5.53 -14.17
N ALA A 145 -12.29 4.59 -14.94
CA ALA A 145 -11.48 3.56 -15.60
C ALA A 145 -12.16 3.05 -16.88
N SER A 146 -11.45 2.23 -17.64
CA SER A 146 -12.05 1.45 -18.74
C SER A 146 -13.20 0.58 -18.25
N GLY A 147 -14.18 0.30 -19.11
CA GLY A 147 -15.37 -0.47 -18.73
C GLY A 147 -15.07 -1.90 -18.25
N ASP A 148 -13.96 -2.50 -18.67
CA ASP A 148 -13.50 -3.82 -18.25
C ASP A 148 -12.73 -3.83 -16.90
N HIS A 149 -12.39 -2.65 -16.35
CA HIS A 149 -11.54 -2.51 -15.17
C HIS A 149 -12.15 -3.18 -13.92
N PRO A 150 -11.41 -4.02 -13.17
CA PRO A 150 -12.01 -4.95 -12.22
C PRO A 150 -12.20 -4.34 -10.82
N ILE A 151 -13.44 -4.07 -10.44
CA ILE A 151 -13.80 -3.52 -9.13
C ILE A 151 -14.08 -4.66 -8.13
N TYR A 152 -13.55 -4.55 -6.91
CA TYR A 152 -13.82 -5.52 -5.84
C TYR A 152 -15.19 -5.27 -5.20
N THR A 153 -16.19 -6.10 -5.52
CA THR A 153 -17.57 -5.95 -5.04
C THR A 153 -17.99 -7.05 -4.05
N GLY A 154 -19.09 -6.82 -3.33
CA GLY A 154 -19.73 -7.82 -2.48
C GLY A 154 -20.29 -9.05 -3.24
N ARG A 155 -20.38 -8.98 -4.58
CA ARG A 155 -20.75 -10.11 -5.46
C ARG A 155 -19.55 -10.81 -6.10
N GLY A 156 -18.32 -10.40 -5.76
CA GLY A 156 -17.08 -10.82 -6.41
C GLY A 156 -16.41 -9.68 -7.17
N ILE A 157 -15.37 -9.98 -7.93
CA ILE A 157 -14.73 -9.00 -8.83
C ILE A 157 -15.59 -8.84 -10.07
N LEU A 158 -16.00 -7.62 -10.40
CA LEU A 158 -16.81 -7.29 -11.58
C LEU A 158 -16.12 -6.25 -12.46
N PRO A 159 -16.24 -6.32 -13.79
CA PRO A 159 -15.94 -5.21 -14.68
C PRO A 159 -16.69 -3.94 -14.28
N LEU A 160 -16.04 -2.78 -14.37
CA LEU A 160 -16.61 -1.49 -13.98
C LEU A 160 -17.97 -1.21 -14.65
N LYS A 161 -18.12 -1.56 -15.94
CA LYS A 161 -19.37 -1.42 -16.72
C LYS A 161 -20.51 -2.33 -16.25
N GLU A 162 -20.22 -3.37 -15.46
CA GLU A 162 -21.18 -4.30 -14.89
C GLU A 162 -21.57 -3.99 -13.43
N VAL A 163 -20.87 -3.06 -12.78
CA VAL A 163 -21.20 -2.58 -11.45
C VAL A 163 -22.46 -1.72 -11.51
N LYS A 164 -23.39 -1.89 -10.57
CA LYS A 164 -24.70 -1.23 -10.58
C LYS A 164 -24.93 -0.41 -9.31
N PRO A 165 -25.72 0.68 -9.37
CA PRO A 165 -26.19 1.36 -8.18
C PRO A 165 -26.84 0.38 -7.17
N GLY A 166 -26.40 0.45 -5.92
CA GLY A 166 -26.78 -0.50 -4.86
C GLY A 166 -25.78 -1.64 -4.63
N ASP A 167 -24.82 -1.89 -5.52
CA ASP A 167 -23.71 -2.80 -5.24
C ASP A 167 -22.82 -2.27 -4.11
N TYR A 168 -22.24 -3.19 -3.34
CA TYR A 168 -21.22 -2.87 -2.34
C TYR A 168 -19.84 -3.00 -2.94
N VAL A 169 -18.98 -1.99 -2.73
CA VAL A 169 -17.56 -1.99 -3.16
C VAL A 169 -16.64 -1.92 -1.95
N ALA A 170 -15.54 -2.66 -1.98
CA ALA A 170 -14.55 -2.66 -0.90
C ALA A 170 -13.67 -1.42 -1.02
N VAL A 171 -13.54 -0.69 0.08
CA VAL A 171 -12.85 0.60 0.09
C VAL A 171 -11.90 0.73 1.27
N TYR A 172 -10.77 1.40 1.01
CA TYR A 172 -9.79 1.74 2.02
C TYR A 172 -10.18 3.09 2.68
N PRO A 173 -10.35 3.15 4.01
CA PRO A 173 -10.75 4.37 4.69
C PRO A 173 -9.58 5.16 5.26
N ARG A 174 -8.89 5.88 4.38
CA ARG A 174 -7.92 6.94 4.74
C ARG A 174 -8.08 8.17 3.88
N GLU A 175 -7.48 9.26 4.32
CA GLU A 175 -7.26 10.47 3.52
C GLU A 175 -5.77 10.47 3.14
N PRO A 176 -5.40 10.09 1.90
CA PRO A 176 -4.01 9.97 1.52
C PRO A 176 -3.35 11.35 1.38
N ILE A 177 -2.08 11.42 1.78
CA ILE A 177 -1.19 12.56 1.57
C ILE A 177 -0.48 12.35 0.23
N GLU A 178 -0.35 13.41 -0.58
CA GLU A 178 0.35 13.34 -1.86
C GLU A 178 1.87 13.15 -1.63
N ALA A 179 2.51 12.28 -2.42
CA ALA A 179 3.91 11.89 -2.29
C ALA A 179 4.88 12.98 -2.79
N TYR A 180 4.98 14.08 -2.05
CA TYR A 180 5.85 15.22 -2.35
C TYR A 180 7.34 14.83 -2.47
N THR A 181 7.77 13.81 -1.72
CA THR A 181 9.17 13.37 -1.70
C THR A 181 9.70 12.76 -2.99
N LEU A 182 8.85 12.26 -3.90
CA LEU A 182 9.29 11.51 -5.08
C LEU A 182 10.31 12.25 -5.97
N ASN A 183 10.35 13.59 -5.91
CA ASN A 183 11.29 14.44 -6.63
C ASN A 183 12.05 15.43 -5.70
N ASP A 184 12.10 15.15 -4.38
CA ASP A 184 12.74 16.02 -3.38
C ASP A 184 14.21 15.62 -3.15
N ASP A 185 15.10 16.25 -3.90
CA ASP A 185 16.54 15.97 -3.86
C ASP A 185 17.30 16.58 -2.67
N ARG A 186 16.62 17.25 -1.73
CA ARG A 186 17.28 17.81 -0.53
C ARG A 186 17.93 16.69 0.28
N VAL A 187 19.17 16.92 0.72
CA VAL A 187 20.00 15.95 1.45
C VAL A 187 19.68 16.01 2.94
N ILE A 188 19.46 14.83 3.53
CA ILE A 188 19.18 14.60 4.95
C ILE A 188 20.46 14.22 5.71
N LEU A 189 21.31 13.37 5.12
CA LEU A 189 22.60 12.97 5.69
C LEU A 189 23.69 12.87 4.63
N THR A 190 24.87 13.36 4.99
CA THR A 190 26.12 13.25 4.23
C THR A 190 27.03 12.18 4.82
N GLU A 191 28.14 11.90 4.13
CA GLU A 191 29.19 11.05 4.71
C GLU A 191 29.81 11.64 5.98
N ASP A 192 29.90 12.96 6.09
CA ASP A 192 30.58 13.63 7.19
C ASP A 192 29.74 13.61 8.48
N ASP A 193 28.42 13.53 8.34
CA ASP A 193 27.53 13.20 9.46
C ASP A 193 27.78 11.80 10.01
N ILE A 194 28.00 10.82 9.12
CA ILE A 194 28.41 9.47 9.52
C ILE A 194 29.79 9.47 10.17
N ARG A 195 30.75 10.27 9.67
CA ARG A 195 32.08 10.42 10.28
C ARG A 195 32.02 11.00 11.69
N ARG A 196 31.19 12.03 11.89
CA ARG A 196 30.99 12.69 13.19
C ARG A 196 30.32 11.76 14.21
N GLU A 197 29.35 10.95 13.78
CA GLU A 197 28.55 10.15 14.71
C GLU A 197 29.06 8.72 14.95
N ALA A 198 29.99 8.22 14.13
CA ALA A 198 30.61 6.91 14.30
C ALA A 198 31.23 6.73 15.70
N PRO A 199 31.02 5.57 16.37
CA PRO A 199 31.64 5.29 17.67
C PRO A 199 33.18 5.32 17.62
N PRO A 200 33.87 5.63 18.73
CA PRO A 200 35.33 5.65 18.80
C PRO A 200 35.93 4.32 18.32
N ASN A 201 37.03 4.38 17.56
CA ASN A 201 37.70 3.22 16.98
C ASN A 201 36.86 2.37 16.00
N ALA A 202 35.68 2.83 15.58
CA ALA A 202 34.93 2.18 14.50
C ALA A 202 35.66 2.35 13.15
N LYS A 203 35.51 1.36 12.25
CA LYS A 203 36.05 1.42 10.88
C LYS A 203 35.13 2.27 10.00
N VAL A 204 35.19 3.59 10.18
CA VAL A 204 34.25 4.56 9.62
C VAL A 204 34.07 4.43 8.10
N ASP A 205 35.16 4.29 7.33
CA ASP A 205 35.05 4.15 5.88
C ASP A 205 34.37 2.83 5.46
N GLN A 206 34.44 1.76 6.26
CA GLN A 206 33.67 0.53 6.02
C GLN A 206 32.18 0.74 6.28
N ILE A 207 31.82 1.54 7.29
CA ILE A 207 30.43 1.94 7.57
C ILE A 207 29.89 2.75 6.39
N ILE A 208 30.65 3.75 5.92
CA ILE A 208 30.24 4.64 4.82
C ILE A 208 30.13 3.87 3.50
N ASN A 209 31.10 3.02 3.17
CA ASN A 209 31.03 2.18 1.97
C ASN A 209 29.81 1.26 2.02
N ARG A 210 29.50 0.64 3.18
CA ARG A 210 28.30 -0.19 3.31
C ARG A 210 27.00 0.62 3.19
N LEU A 211 26.96 1.87 3.67
CA LEU A 211 25.79 2.74 3.47
C LEU A 211 25.62 3.17 2.02
N LYS A 212 26.72 3.40 1.28
CA LYS A 212 26.70 3.65 -0.17
C LYS A 212 26.20 2.44 -0.97
N GLU A 213 26.66 1.23 -0.64
CA GLU A 213 26.16 -0.02 -1.23
C GLU A 213 24.64 -0.21 -1.06
N LEU A 214 24.10 0.25 0.07
CA LEU A 214 22.67 0.21 0.39
C LEU A 214 21.88 1.40 -0.19
N GLY A 215 22.54 2.36 -0.86
CA GLY A 215 21.90 3.58 -1.34
C GLY A 215 21.41 4.52 -0.22
N LEU A 216 22.00 4.43 0.97
CA LEU A 216 21.58 5.17 2.17
C LEU A 216 22.44 6.41 2.47
N ILE A 217 23.54 6.64 1.74
CA ILE A 217 24.36 7.86 1.82
C ILE A 217 24.82 8.28 0.41
N PRO A 218 24.65 9.55 0.00
CA PRO A 218 23.92 10.60 0.71
C PRO A 218 22.42 10.27 0.81
N LEU A 219 21.85 10.43 2.01
CA LEU A 219 20.42 10.22 2.20
C LEU A 219 19.68 11.46 1.70
N LYS A 220 18.62 11.28 0.91
CA LYS A 220 17.75 12.34 0.40
C LYS A 220 16.30 12.02 0.73
N TYR A 221 15.41 13.01 0.64
CA TYR A 221 13.96 12.74 0.71
C TYR A 221 13.46 11.89 -0.47
N SER A 222 14.05 12.05 -1.67
CA SER A 222 13.77 11.23 -2.86
C SER A 222 14.18 9.75 -2.75
N ASN A 223 14.76 9.33 -1.62
CA ASN A 223 15.15 7.93 -1.41
C ASN A 223 13.93 7.01 -1.29
N SER A 224 13.89 5.90 -2.03
CA SER A 224 12.80 4.92 -2.01
C SER A 224 12.49 4.31 -0.64
N ASN A 225 13.40 4.42 0.33
CA ASN A 225 13.23 3.97 1.70
C ASN A 225 12.91 5.08 2.72
N ILE A 226 12.71 6.35 2.30
CA ILE A 226 12.49 7.48 3.22
C ILE A 226 11.37 7.22 4.23
N TYR A 227 10.25 6.63 3.78
CA TYR A 227 9.11 6.30 4.64
C TYR A 227 9.45 5.20 5.66
N ARG A 228 10.24 4.19 5.26
CA ARG A 228 10.70 3.12 6.17
C ARG A 228 11.61 3.71 7.24
N ILE A 229 12.53 4.57 6.84
CA ILE A 229 13.46 5.26 7.74
C ILE A 229 12.67 6.15 8.72
N ALA A 230 11.71 6.93 8.24
CA ALA A 230 10.85 7.77 9.08
C ALA A 230 10.08 6.95 10.13
N ARG A 231 9.46 5.83 9.74
CA ARG A 231 8.79 4.92 10.68
C ARG A 231 9.75 4.32 11.72
N LEU A 232 10.88 3.77 11.29
CA LEU A 232 11.87 3.18 12.21
C LEU A 232 12.40 4.21 13.21
N VAL A 233 12.68 5.43 12.76
CA VAL A 233 13.09 6.55 13.62
C VAL A 233 11.98 6.91 14.61
N GLY A 234 10.73 7.05 14.14
CA GLY A 234 9.58 7.34 15.01
C GLY A 234 9.38 6.31 16.12
N HIS A 235 9.47 5.01 15.79
CA HIS A 235 9.40 3.94 16.79
C HIS A 235 10.59 3.93 17.75
N LEU A 236 11.80 4.25 17.28
CA LEU A 236 12.98 4.36 18.14
C LEU A 236 12.89 5.53 19.15
N PHE A 237 12.12 6.58 18.85
CA PHE A 237 11.75 7.59 19.83
C PHE A 237 10.77 7.04 20.90
N GLY A 238 9.89 6.10 20.55
CA GLY A 238 8.94 5.40 21.45
C GLY A 238 9.49 4.10 22.08
N ASP A 239 9.06 2.93 21.61
CA ASP A 239 9.40 1.62 22.22
C ASP A 239 10.73 0.99 21.75
N GLY A 240 11.52 1.72 20.97
CA GLY A 240 12.87 1.29 20.59
C GLY A 240 14.00 1.85 21.49
N SER A 241 15.19 1.26 21.37
CA SER A 241 16.41 1.77 22.01
C SER A 241 17.66 1.55 21.16
N LEU A 242 18.63 2.46 21.33
CA LEU A 242 19.91 2.46 20.65
C LEU A 242 21.04 2.37 21.69
N SER A 243 21.96 1.42 21.52
CA SER A 243 23.04 1.16 22.47
C SER A 243 24.27 0.59 21.77
N TYR A 244 25.44 0.63 22.41
CA TYR A 244 26.63 -0.04 21.92
C TYR A 244 27.35 -0.71 23.09
N VAL A 245 28.03 -1.83 22.81
CA VAL A 245 28.78 -2.61 23.80
C VAL A 245 30.20 -2.79 23.30
N LYS A 246 31.18 -2.78 24.21
CA LYS A 246 32.58 -3.09 23.85
C LYS A 246 32.66 -4.57 23.45
N SER A 247 33.20 -4.85 22.27
CA SER A 247 33.31 -6.20 21.70
C SER A 247 34.70 -6.38 21.11
N GLY A 248 35.49 -7.29 21.69
CA GLY A 248 36.92 -7.41 21.41
C GLY A 248 37.67 -6.08 21.55
N ASN A 249 38.38 -5.69 20.50
CA ASN A 249 39.14 -4.44 20.43
C ASN A 249 38.32 -3.23 19.94
N GLY A 250 37.00 -3.37 19.75
CA GLY A 250 36.14 -2.31 19.20
C GLY A 250 34.77 -2.24 19.89
N TYR A 251 33.79 -1.71 19.16
CA TYR A 251 32.40 -1.59 19.62
C TYR A 251 31.44 -2.27 18.66
N GLU A 252 30.41 -2.86 19.23
CA GLU A 252 29.29 -3.47 18.52
C GLU A 252 28.02 -2.65 18.77
N GLY A 253 27.44 -2.13 17.69
CA GLY A 253 26.19 -1.37 17.73
C GLY A 253 24.98 -2.27 17.84
N LYS A 254 24.10 -1.99 18.80
CA LYS A 254 22.90 -2.77 19.10
C LYS A 254 21.66 -1.88 19.09
N VAL A 255 20.79 -2.15 18.13
CA VAL A 255 19.46 -1.54 18.00
C VAL A 255 18.43 -2.55 18.53
N ALA A 256 17.46 -2.08 19.30
CA ALA A 256 16.36 -2.89 19.81
C ALA A 256 15.02 -2.24 19.49
N PHE A 257 14.05 -3.04 19.07
CA PHE A 257 12.68 -2.66 18.77
C PHE A 257 11.76 -3.53 19.63
N SER A 258 10.82 -2.94 20.36
CA SER A 258 9.90 -3.69 21.23
C SER A 258 8.44 -3.37 20.93
N GLY A 259 7.56 -4.34 21.13
CA GLY A 259 6.16 -4.25 20.70
C GLY A 259 5.50 -5.63 20.67
N ASN A 260 4.32 -5.75 20.07
CA ASN A 260 3.68 -7.06 19.90
C ASN A 260 4.37 -7.84 18.77
N PRO A 261 4.37 -9.20 18.79
CA PRO A 261 5.06 -9.99 17.78
C PRO A 261 4.66 -9.67 16.33
N SER A 262 3.37 -9.49 16.07
CA SER A 262 2.85 -9.14 14.73
C SER A 262 3.25 -7.75 14.25
N ASP A 263 3.55 -6.82 15.17
CA ASP A 263 3.99 -5.47 14.84
C ASP A 263 5.51 -5.44 14.61
N LEU A 264 6.26 -6.24 15.37
CA LEU A 264 7.69 -6.47 15.16
C LEU A 264 8.00 -7.15 13.83
N GLU A 265 7.08 -7.96 13.28
CA GLU A 265 7.21 -8.52 11.93
C GLU A 265 7.28 -7.44 10.83
N ASP A 266 6.50 -6.36 10.94
CA ASP A 266 6.55 -5.24 9.98
C ASP A 266 7.87 -4.48 10.09
N ILE A 267 8.35 -4.26 11.32
CA ILE A 267 9.66 -3.66 11.59
C ILE A 267 10.79 -4.54 11.03
N ILE A 268 10.71 -5.85 11.22
CA ILE A 268 11.65 -6.83 10.68
C ILE A 268 11.68 -6.78 9.15
N ASN A 269 10.52 -6.69 8.50
CA ASN A 269 10.42 -6.58 7.04
C ASN A 269 11.03 -5.26 6.53
N ASP A 270 10.71 -4.11 7.16
CA ASP A 270 11.32 -2.82 6.79
C ASP A 270 12.85 -2.82 6.99
N LEU A 271 13.38 -3.51 8.01
CA LEU A 271 14.82 -3.68 8.23
C LEU A 271 15.49 -4.59 7.19
N ILE A 272 14.79 -5.64 6.73
CA ILE A 272 15.27 -6.54 5.68
C ILE A 272 15.31 -5.83 4.33
N GLU A 273 14.27 -5.05 3.99
CA GLU A 273 14.23 -4.22 2.77
C GLU A 273 15.33 -3.14 2.77
N LEU A 274 15.69 -2.60 3.94
CA LEU A 274 16.87 -1.75 4.12
C LEU A 274 18.22 -2.48 4.05
N GLY A 275 18.23 -3.80 3.84
CA GLY A 275 19.44 -4.61 3.71
C GLY A 275 20.15 -4.94 5.02
N PHE A 276 19.45 -4.90 6.15
CA PHE A 276 19.93 -5.31 7.47
C PHE A 276 19.33 -6.65 7.92
N LYS A 277 20.04 -7.35 8.81
CA LYS A 277 19.64 -8.68 9.30
C LYS A 277 19.18 -8.60 10.78
N PRO A 278 17.87 -8.55 11.06
CA PRO A 278 17.37 -8.63 12.42
C PRO A 278 17.48 -10.04 13.01
N SER A 279 17.42 -10.12 14.34
CA SER A 279 17.25 -11.38 15.07
C SER A 279 15.82 -11.90 14.94
N LYS A 280 15.62 -13.18 15.28
CA LYS A 280 14.28 -13.65 15.67
C LYS A 280 13.75 -12.81 16.83
N ILE A 281 12.44 -12.65 16.91
CA ILE A 281 11.75 -12.05 18.06
C ILE A 281 12.07 -12.89 19.30
N ARG A 282 12.35 -12.22 20.42
CA ARG A 282 12.61 -12.83 21.72
C ARG A 282 11.58 -12.32 22.73
N GLU A 283 10.97 -13.24 23.47
CA GLU A 283 10.13 -12.90 24.61
C GLU A 283 11.00 -12.78 25.88
N TYR A 284 10.76 -11.74 26.66
CA TYR A 284 11.36 -11.49 27.96
C TYR A 284 10.26 -11.37 29.00
N HIS A 285 10.44 -12.02 30.15
CA HIS A 285 9.60 -11.82 31.32
C HIS A 285 10.30 -10.86 32.28
N GLY A 286 9.58 -9.84 32.75
CA GLY A 286 10.10 -8.86 33.69
C GLY A 286 9.08 -8.51 34.76
N GLU A 287 9.57 -8.37 36.00
CA GLU A 287 8.80 -7.82 37.11
C GLU A 287 9.44 -6.49 37.55
N SER A 288 8.60 -5.46 37.63
CA SER A 288 9.01 -4.12 38.05
C SER A 288 8.09 -3.61 39.14
N ILE A 289 8.68 -3.39 40.31
CA ILE A 289 8.04 -2.67 41.40
C ILE A 289 8.05 -1.17 41.05
N VAL A 290 6.86 -0.58 40.94
CA VAL A 290 6.67 0.86 40.72
C VAL A 290 6.22 1.50 42.02
N THR A 291 7.07 2.37 42.57
CA THR A 291 6.74 3.20 43.72
C THR A 291 6.20 4.54 43.25
N TRP A 292 4.92 4.78 43.52
CA TRP A 292 4.22 6.02 43.24
C TRP A 292 4.69 7.14 44.18
N SER A 293 4.49 8.40 43.78
CA SER A 293 4.86 9.57 44.58
C SER A 293 4.15 9.69 45.94
N ASN A 294 3.05 8.96 46.13
CA ASN A 294 2.31 8.85 47.40
C ASN A 294 2.76 7.65 48.27
N GLY A 295 3.83 6.95 47.90
CA GLY A 295 4.38 5.81 48.64
C GLY A 295 3.75 4.45 48.34
N LEU A 296 2.69 4.37 47.53
CA LEU A 296 2.12 3.09 47.10
C LEU A 296 3.11 2.32 46.21
N MET A 297 3.22 1.01 46.40
CA MET A 297 4.10 0.12 45.63
C MET A 297 3.26 -0.92 44.90
N ASN A 298 3.33 -0.95 43.57
CA ASN A 298 2.67 -1.96 42.75
C ASN A 298 3.73 -2.84 42.06
N VAL A 299 3.55 -4.17 42.08
CA VAL A 299 4.31 -5.07 41.20
C VAL A 299 3.64 -5.07 39.83
N ILE A 300 4.38 -4.68 38.80
CA ILE A 300 3.98 -4.85 37.40
C ILE A 300 4.80 -6.00 36.83
N SER A 301 4.18 -7.17 36.68
CA SER A 301 4.73 -8.27 35.90
C SER A 301 4.27 -8.18 34.45
N GLY A 302 5.18 -8.43 33.50
CA GLY A 302 4.89 -8.27 32.08
C GLY A 302 5.76 -9.16 31.19
N LYS A 303 5.20 -9.55 30.06
CA LYS A 303 5.92 -10.08 28.91
C LYS A 303 6.26 -8.91 27.98
N SER A 304 7.50 -8.84 27.51
CA SER A 304 7.91 -7.92 26.45
C SER A 304 8.56 -8.70 25.31
N ASN A 305 8.17 -8.40 24.08
CA ASN A 305 8.77 -9.00 22.89
C ASN A 305 9.73 -7.99 22.26
N VAL A 306 10.91 -8.46 21.85
CA VAL A 306 11.98 -7.60 21.33
C VAL A 306 12.64 -8.25 20.12
N ALA A 307 12.82 -7.46 19.06
CA ALA A 307 13.70 -7.77 17.93
C ALA A 307 14.97 -6.93 18.04
N PHE A 308 16.13 -7.53 17.76
CA PHE A 308 17.42 -6.84 17.81
C PHE A 308 18.08 -6.79 16.44
N VAL A 309 18.80 -5.71 16.16
CA VAL A 309 19.78 -5.66 15.07
C VAL A 309 21.16 -5.37 15.67
N THR A 310 22.08 -6.30 15.46
CA THR A 310 23.48 -6.14 15.83
C THR A 310 24.26 -5.67 14.60
N SER A 311 24.45 -4.36 14.47
CA SER A 311 25.09 -3.74 13.31
C SER A 311 25.61 -2.35 13.68
N ILE A 312 26.94 -2.18 13.64
CA ILE A 312 27.57 -0.87 13.83
C ILE A 312 27.17 0.13 12.72
N THR A 313 26.87 -0.37 11.51
CA THR A 313 26.43 0.44 10.37
C THR A 313 25.03 1.01 10.60
N LEU A 314 24.05 0.16 10.97
CA LEU A 314 22.69 0.63 11.27
C LEU A 314 22.68 1.52 12.51
N PHE A 315 23.45 1.16 13.54
CA PHE A 315 23.61 1.98 14.75
C PHE A 315 24.06 3.41 14.39
N THR A 316 25.09 3.53 13.55
CA THR A 316 25.69 4.83 13.21
C THR A 316 24.74 5.66 12.34
N LEU A 317 24.04 5.04 11.38
CA LEU A 317 22.98 5.68 10.60
C LEU A 317 21.87 6.24 11.49
N LEU A 318 21.34 5.44 12.43
CA LEU A 318 20.26 5.86 13.32
C LEU A 318 20.71 6.96 14.29
N LYS A 319 21.94 6.89 14.80
CA LYS A 319 22.53 7.96 15.62
C LYS A 319 22.64 9.26 14.81
N ALA A 320 23.11 9.20 13.57
CA ALA A 320 23.16 10.35 12.66
C ALA A 320 21.78 10.93 12.31
N LEU A 321 20.74 10.09 12.23
CA LEU A 321 19.35 10.54 12.08
C LEU A 321 18.77 11.18 13.36
N GLY A 322 19.55 11.31 14.44
CA GLY A 322 19.18 11.99 15.68
C GLY A 322 18.58 11.08 16.77
N ILE A 323 18.72 9.76 16.66
CA ILE A 323 18.21 8.84 17.70
C ILE A 323 19.08 8.93 18.97
N PRO A 324 18.48 9.25 20.14
CA PRO A 324 19.19 9.27 21.42
C PRO A 324 19.73 7.88 21.81
N VAL A 325 20.95 7.84 22.34
CA VAL A 325 21.63 6.59 22.75
C VAL A 325 21.46 6.36 24.25
N GLY A 326 21.01 5.18 24.66
CA GLY A 326 20.79 4.82 26.06
C GLY A 326 19.43 5.25 26.63
N ASP A 327 19.39 5.61 27.92
CA ASP A 327 18.13 5.93 28.62
C ASP A 327 17.60 7.31 28.20
N LYS A 328 16.56 7.29 27.36
CA LYS A 328 15.85 8.46 26.84
C LYS A 328 15.28 9.39 27.91
N ALA A 329 14.91 8.87 29.08
CA ALA A 329 14.32 9.68 30.13
C ALA A 329 15.36 10.47 30.94
N LEU A 330 16.64 10.08 30.87
CA LEU A 330 17.76 10.69 31.61
C LEU A 330 18.65 11.59 30.74
N GLN A 331 18.26 11.85 29.48
CA GLN A 331 19.00 12.72 28.56
C GLN A 331 18.09 13.73 27.85
N ALA A 332 18.68 14.83 27.37
CA ALA A 332 17.99 15.81 26.55
C ALA A 332 17.96 15.37 25.08
N TYR A 333 16.82 15.58 24.40
CA TYR A 333 16.71 15.45 22.94
C TYR A 333 15.53 16.28 22.42
N ARG A 334 15.46 16.45 21.11
CA ARG A 334 14.37 17.12 20.37
C ARG A 334 13.92 16.23 19.22
N VAL A 335 12.87 16.62 18.49
CA VAL A 335 12.60 15.98 17.20
C VAL A 335 13.75 16.33 16.23
N PRO A 336 14.28 15.40 15.43
CA PRO A 336 15.39 15.70 14.51
C PRO A 336 15.01 16.76 13.48
N GLU A 337 15.91 17.69 13.16
CA GLU A 337 15.60 18.82 12.28
C GLU A 337 15.12 18.37 10.89
N TRP A 338 15.71 17.30 10.35
CA TRP A 338 15.25 16.72 9.08
C TRP A 338 13.80 16.22 9.13
N VAL A 339 13.24 15.87 10.29
CA VAL A 339 11.81 15.57 10.43
C VAL A 339 10.99 16.86 10.51
N MET A 340 11.52 17.90 11.16
CA MET A 340 10.90 19.23 11.25
C MET A 340 10.81 19.95 9.89
N GLU A 341 11.78 19.73 9.00
CA GLU A 341 11.86 20.30 7.64
C GLU A 341 11.29 19.39 6.53
N ALA A 342 10.89 18.16 6.87
CA ALA A 342 10.38 17.19 5.91
C ALA A 342 9.02 17.61 5.30
N PRO A 343 8.67 17.10 4.11
CA PRO A 343 7.31 17.22 3.59
C PRO A 343 6.31 16.38 4.40
N LEU A 344 5.01 16.62 4.20
CA LEU A 344 3.94 16.07 5.05
C LEU A 344 3.82 14.54 5.00
N ASP A 345 4.20 13.91 3.91
CA ASP A 345 4.23 12.45 3.72
C ASP A 345 5.22 11.78 4.70
N VAL A 346 6.45 12.28 4.79
CA VAL A 346 7.48 11.81 5.74
C VAL A 346 7.11 12.13 7.18
N LYS A 347 6.61 13.34 7.44
CA LYS A 347 6.14 13.74 8.78
C LYS A 347 5.03 12.81 9.29
N ALA A 348 4.10 12.43 8.41
CA ALA A 348 3.02 11.53 8.76
C ALA A 348 3.52 10.11 9.07
N GLU A 349 4.55 9.60 8.38
CA GLU A 349 5.16 8.28 8.63
C GLU A 349 6.02 8.26 9.92
N PHE A 350 6.74 9.35 10.25
CA PHE A 350 7.42 9.47 11.54
C PHE A 350 6.41 9.51 12.71
N LEU A 351 5.41 10.39 12.62
CA LEU A 351 4.37 10.51 13.64
C LEU A 351 3.56 9.21 13.77
N ALA A 352 3.35 8.48 12.67
CA ALA A 352 2.71 7.17 12.65
C ALA A 352 3.29 6.21 13.69
N ALA A 353 4.59 5.99 13.60
CA ALA A 353 5.30 4.98 14.34
C ALA A 353 5.59 5.44 15.77
N TYR A 354 5.83 6.74 15.96
CA TYR A 354 5.93 7.32 17.29
C TYR A 354 4.61 7.18 18.07
N PHE A 355 3.46 7.45 17.44
CA PHE A 355 2.15 7.22 18.05
C PHE A 355 1.76 5.74 18.17
N GLY A 356 2.28 4.87 17.31
CA GLY A 356 2.16 3.42 17.44
C GLY A 356 2.68 2.90 18.78
N SER A 357 3.73 3.54 19.31
CA SER A 357 4.30 3.29 20.63
C SER A 357 3.64 4.09 21.76
N GLU A 358 3.59 5.42 21.64
CA GLU A 358 3.38 6.32 22.80
C GLU A 358 1.96 6.89 22.94
N LEU A 359 1.07 6.68 21.94
CA LEU A 359 -0.26 7.27 21.93
C LEU A 359 -1.34 6.23 22.28
N GLU A 360 -2.26 6.60 23.17
CA GLU A 360 -3.43 5.79 23.50
C GLU A 360 -4.25 5.41 22.25
N ARG A 361 -4.66 4.14 22.14
CA ARG A 361 -5.57 3.65 21.09
C ARG A 361 -6.87 4.46 20.99
N PRO A 362 -7.54 4.48 19.82
CA PRO A 362 -8.86 5.07 19.70
C PRO A 362 -9.86 4.40 20.68
N ARG A 363 -10.31 5.15 21.70
CA ARG A 363 -11.33 4.68 22.66
C ARG A 363 -12.67 5.36 22.39
N VAL A 364 -13.76 4.60 22.48
CA VAL A 364 -15.13 5.11 22.37
C VAL A 364 -15.64 5.52 23.75
N GLU A 365 -16.40 6.61 23.83
CA GLU A 365 -17.10 7.03 25.03
C GLU A 365 -18.27 6.09 25.37
N ASN A 366 -18.76 6.14 26.62
CA ASN A 366 -19.89 5.33 27.11
C ASN A 366 -21.19 5.43 26.27
N ASN A 367 -21.33 6.47 25.44
CA ASN A 367 -22.47 6.63 24.51
C ASN A 367 -22.35 5.77 23.23
N GLY A 368 -21.22 5.09 23.04
CA GLY A 368 -20.91 4.21 21.90
C GLY A 368 -20.69 4.91 20.56
N ARG A 369 -20.64 6.25 20.50
CA ARG A 369 -20.78 7.05 19.26
C ARG A 369 -19.84 8.24 19.15
N THR A 370 -19.11 8.60 20.19
CA THR A 370 -18.03 9.60 20.18
C THR A 370 -16.75 8.98 20.72
N PHE A 371 -15.60 9.58 20.40
CA PHE A 371 -14.30 9.07 20.83
C PHE A 371 -13.72 9.95 21.94
N GLN A 372 -13.00 9.32 22.85
CA GLN A 372 -12.16 10.00 23.83
C GLN A 372 -10.96 10.65 23.13
N PRO A 373 -10.38 11.72 23.71
CA PRO A 373 -9.20 12.35 23.15
C PRO A 373 -7.98 11.42 23.28
N PRO A 374 -7.34 11.01 22.18
CA PRO A 374 -6.09 10.25 22.23
C PRO A 374 -5.05 11.04 23.03
N THR A 375 -4.47 10.41 24.05
CA THR A 375 -3.50 11.02 24.95
C THR A 375 -2.11 10.45 24.72
N LEU A 376 -1.10 11.32 24.70
CA LEU A 376 0.30 10.95 24.75
C LEU A 376 0.87 11.29 26.13
N VAL A 377 1.70 10.41 26.68
CA VAL A 377 2.32 10.57 28.01
C VAL A 377 3.78 10.10 27.93
N ILE A 378 4.73 10.96 28.29
CA ILE A 378 6.13 10.57 28.48
C ILE A 378 6.62 10.86 29.90
N HIS A 379 7.70 10.19 30.29
CA HIS A 379 8.37 10.40 31.56
C HIS A 379 9.82 10.86 31.34
N LYS A 380 10.23 11.92 32.05
CA LYS A 380 11.58 12.49 32.06
C LYS A 380 12.08 12.64 33.49
N ALA A 381 13.39 12.66 33.70
CA ALA A 381 13.95 13.09 34.98
C ALA A 381 13.47 14.52 35.31
N GLU A 382 13.31 14.84 36.60
CA GLU A 382 12.76 16.12 37.06
C GLU A 382 13.56 17.34 36.54
N ASN A 383 14.90 17.23 36.50
CA ASN A 383 15.80 18.24 35.92
C ASN A 383 15.72 18.37 34.39
N LEU A 384 15.02 17.46 33.70
CA LEU A 384 14.83 17.44 32.24
C LEU A 384 13.38 17.77 31.84
N ALA A 385 12.56 18.24 32.77
CA ALA A 385 11.16 18.62 32.52
C ALA A 385 11.03 19.63 31.37
N GLY A 386 11.87 20.67 31.34
CA GLY A 386 11.89 21.70 30.30
C GLY A 386 12.13 21.12 28.90
N ASN A 387 13.20 20.33 28.74
CA ASN A 387 13.48 19.66 27.45
C ASN A 387 12.35 18.70 27.03
N GLY A 388 11.72 18.01 27.97
CA GLY A 388 10.56 17.17 27.67
C GLY A 388 9.36 17.97 27.15
N ILE A 389 9.11 19.17 27.69
CA ILE A 389 8.08 20.10 27.19
C ILE A 389 8.43 20.58 25.78
N GLU A 390 9.70 20.93 25.53
CA GLU A 390 10.17 21.32 24.20
C GLU A 390 9.95 20.23 23.15
N PHE A 391 10.39 19.00 23.42
CA PHE A 391 10.17 17.85 22.52
C PHE A 391 8.69 17.60 22.25
N LEU A 392 7.83 17.66 23.28
CA LEU A 392 6.39 17.53 23.07
C LEU A 392 5.80 18.70 22.26
N ASN A 393 6.35 19.91 22.39
CA ASN A 393 5.95 21.05 21.56
C ASN A 393 6.41 20.91 20.11
N ASP A 394 7.53 20.25 19.81
CA ASP A 394 7.91 19.89 18.43
C ASP A 394 6.87 18.95 17.81
N ILE A 395 6.49 17.88 18.53
CA ILE A 395 5.44 16.95 18.09
C ILE A 395 4.10 17.68 17.87
N ARG A 396 3.74 18.62 18.73
CA ARG A 396 2.54 19.47 18.58
C ARG A 396 2.66 20.42 17.38
N LYS A 397 3.84 20.97 17.09
CA LYS A 397 4.10 21.79 15.90
C LYS A 397 3.91 20.95 14.63
N LEU A 398 4.50 19.75 14.56
CA LEU A 398 4.26 18.83 13.44
C LEU A 398 2.78 18.52 13.26
N LEU A 399 2.05 18.19 14.34
CA LEU A 399 0.60 17.97 14.29
C LEU A 399 -0.17 19.18 13.75
N SER A 400 0.23 20.40 14.11
CA SER A 400 -0.42 21.63 13.66
C SER A 400 -0.32 21.87 12.15
N GLU A 401 0.71 21.35 11.48
CA GLU A 401 0.84 21.42 10.01
C GLU A 401 -0.22 20.58 9.28
N PHE A 402 -0.72 19.52 9.92
CA PHE A 402 -1.89 18.75 9.44
C PHE A 402 -3.23 19.39 9.88
N GLY A 403 -3.18 20.57 10.49
CA GLY A 403 -4.32 21.22 11.14
C GLY A 403 -4.79 20.50 12.41
N ILE A 404 -3.97 19.68 13.06
CA ILE A 404 -4.40 18.90 14.23
C ILE A 404 -4.14 19.69 15.52
N GLU A 405 -5.23 20.00 16.21
CA GLU A 405 -5.26 20.74 17.47
C GLU A 405 -5.03 19.80 18.67
N THR A 406 -4.26 20.26 19.65
CA THR A 406 -3.99 19.53 20.90
C THR A 406 -4.18 20.43 22.11
N THR A 407 -4.36 19.84 23.29
CA THR A 407 -4.17 20.56 24.56
C THR A 407 -2.73 21.08 24.67
N PRO A 408 -2.48 22.11 25.52
CA PRO A 408 -1.15 22.37 26.05
C PRO A 408 -0.52 21.14 26.71
N VAL A 409 0.82 21.14 26.81
CA VAL A 409 1.55 20.15 27.61
C VAL A 409 1.31 20.44 29.09
N SER A 410 0.84 19.44 29.83
CA SER A 410 0.72 19.49 31.29
C SER A 410 1.85 18.68 31.95
N VAL A 411 2.29 19.16 33.11
CA VAL A 411 3.32 18.53 33.94
C VAL A 411 2.67 18.06 35.24
N SER A 412 2.98 16.84 35.67
CA SER A 412 2.65 16.37 37.02
C SER A 412 3.81 15.57 37.60
N SER A 413 3.80 15.34 38.91
CA SER A 413 4.72 14.39 39.55
C SER A 413 4.62 13.02 38.87
N GLY A 414 5.76 12.38 38.63
CA GLY A 414 5.87 11.03 38.10
C GLY A 414 6.16 10.02 39.21
N VAL A 415 7.01 9.04 38.89
CA VAL A 415 7.41 7.94 39.78
C VAL A 415 8.87 8.07 40.20
N ILE A 416 9.24 7.40 41.30
CA ILE A 416 10.63 7.27 41.73
C ILE A 416 11.22 6.02 41.06
N ARG A 417 12.35 6.18 40.36
CA ARG A 417 13.04 5.08 39.67
C ARG A 417 13.84 4.22 40.64
N LYS A 418 14.19 2.99 40.24
CA LYS A 418 15.03 2.06 41.03
C LYS A 418 16.39 2.65 41.45
N ASN A 419 16.90 3.65 40.73
CA ASN A 419 18.13 4.38 41.04
C ASN A 419 17.89 5.68 41.86
N GLY A 420 16.73 5.84 42.48
CA GLY A 420 16.36 7.01 43.31
C GLY A 420 15.96 8.26 42.53
N ILE A 421 16.16 8.30 41.20
CA ILE A 421 15.82 9.48 40.38
C ILE A 421 14.31 9.69 40.33
N ARG A 422 13.87 10.90 40.70
CA ARG A 422 12.49 11.36 40.53
C ARG A 422 12.21 11.70 39.08
N THR A 423 11.05 11.29 38.59
CA THR A 423 10.57 11.66 37.25
C THR A 423 9.39 12.62 37.34
N VAL A 424 9.25 13.46 36.30
CA VAL A 424 8.01 14.14 35.97
C VAL A 424 7.26 13.35 34.89
N ARG A 425 5.95 13.44 34.93
CA ARG A 425 5.04 12.97 33.88
C ARG A 425 4.63 14.17 33.03
N LEU A 426 4.81 14.05 31.72
CA LEU A 426 4.47 15.08 30.74
C LEU A 426 3.38 14.54 29.82
N ARG A 427 2.32 15.31 29.59
CA ARG A 427 1.12 14.86 28.87
C ARG A 427 0.58 15.93 27.93
N PHE A 428 0.11 15.52 26.75
CA PHE A 428 -0.89 16.29 25.99
C PHE A 428 -1.94 15.33 25.40
N SER A 429 -3.07 15.88 24.95
CA SER A 429 -4.11 15.10 24.26
C SER A 429 -4.53 15.77 22.96
N ILE A 430 -4.83 14.97 21.93
CA ILE A 430 -5.43 15.43 20.67
C ILE A 430 -6.90 15.77 20.95
N ILE A 431 -7.36 16.95 20.53
CA ILE A 431 -8.73 17.42 20.86
C ILE A 431 -9.76 16.53 20.14
N SER A 432 -10.71 15.96 20.88
CA SER A 432 -11.66 14.95 20.39
C SER A 432 -12.83 15.48 19.55
N ASN A 433 -12.72 16.70 19.02
CA ASN A 433 -13.74 17.23 18.11
C ASN A 433 -13.72 16.46 16.78
N THR A 434 -14.88 16.30 16.12
CA THR A 434 -15.02 15.40 14.97
C THR A 434 -14.09 15.73 13.81
N ASN A 435 -13.91 17.01 13.48
CA ASN A 435 -13.06 17.40 12.35
C ASN A 435 -11.57 17.18 12.68
N ASN A 436 -11.18 17.42 13.93
CA ASN A 436 -9.81 17.20 14.38
C ASN A 436 -9.42 15.71 14.41
N LEU A 437 -10.33 14.86 14.90
CA LEU A 437 -10.15 13.41 14.85
C LEU A 437 -10.20 12.85 13.43
N LEU A 438 -10.98 13.45 12.51
CA LEU A 438 -10.95 13.09 11.09
C LEU A 438 -9.57 13.36 10.48
N ARG A 439 -9.00 14.55 10.70
CA ARG A 439 -7.65 14.90 10.24
C ARG A 439 -6.60 13.95 10.83
N PHE A 440 -6.67 13.68 12.14
CA PHE A 440 -5.73 12.77 12.80
C PHE A 440 -5.84 11.32 12.30
N PHE A 441 -7.01 10.68 12.40
CA PHE A 441 -7.16 9.27 12.03
C PHE A 441 -7.06 9.05 10.51
N GLY A 442 -7.48 10.01 9.68
CA GLY A 442 -7.45 9.90 8.22
C GLY A 442 -6.04 10.02 7.65
N ARG A 443 -5.32 11.10 8.01
CA ARG A 443 -4.00 11.46 7.47
C ARG A 443 -2.83 10.87 8.26
N ILE A 444 -3.00 10.71 9.58
CA ILE A 444 -2.01 10.12 10.47
C ILE A 444 -2.54 8.78 11.01
N GLY A 445 -2.96 8.65 12.27
CA GLY A 445 -3.21 7.35 12.91
C GLY A 445 -1.89 6.68 13.33
N TYR A 446 -1.78 5.36 13.28
CA TYR A 446 -0.69 4.57 13.88
C TYR A 446 0.12 3.76 12.83
N ALA A 447 1.37 3.40 13.14
CA ALA A 447 2.16 2.41 12.38
C ALA A 447 2.98 1.57 13.36
N TYR A 448 3.35 0.35 12.94
CA TYR A 448 3.86 -0.69 13.84
C TYR A 448 2.97 -0.91 15.08
N ASN A 449 1.66 -0.79 14.88
CA ASN A 449 0.63 -1.14 15.85
C ASN A 449 -0.67 -1.43 15.07
N LYS A 450 -0.82 -2.69 14.64
CA LYS A 450 -1.91 -3.12 13.74
C LYS A 450 -3.29 -2.95 14.37
N GLU A 451 -3.44 -3.17 15.68
CA GLU A 451 -4.71 -2.95 16.39
C GLU A 451 -5.10 -1.46 16.37
N HIS A 452 -4.20 -0.58 16.83
CA HIS A 452 -4.50 0.85 16.93
C HIS A 452 -4.79 1.45 15.56
N ASP A 453 -4.05 1.04 14.51
CA ASP A 453 -4.29 1.60 13.18
C ASP A 453 -5.59 1.10 12.55
N SER A 454 -5.91 -0.20 12.71
CA SER A 454 -7.19 -0.75 12.26
C SER A 454 -8.37 -0.02 12.91
N LEU A 455 -8.28 0.26 14.21
CA LEU A 455 -9.28 1.05 14.93
C LEU A 455 -9.34 2.51 14.46
N ALA A 456 -8.20 3.12 14.12
CA ALA A 456 -8.15 4.51 13.63
C ALA A 456 -8.79 4.63 12.23
N VAL A 457 -8.43 3.74 11.32
CA VAL A 457 -8.98 3.63 9.96
C VAL A 457 -10.50 3.44 9.98
N LEU A 458 -11.00 2.57 10.87
CA LEU A 458 -12.44 2.38 11.09
C LEU A 458 -13.10 3.62 11.74
N ALA A 459 -12.45 4.25 12.71
CA ALA A 459 -12.95 5.45 13.39
C ALA A 459 -13.06 6.65 12.43
N TYR A 460 -12.08 6.83 11.54
CA TYR A 460 -12.10 7.84 10.48
C TYR A 460 -13.36 7.71 9.60
N GLU A 461 -13.61 6.52 9.05
CA GLU A 461 -14.79 6.31 8.20
C GLU A 461 -16.09 6.47 8.98
N TYR A 462 -16.19 5.95 10.21
CA TYR A 462 -17.38 6.12 11.05
C TYR A 462 -17.68 7.61 11.29
N LEU A 463 -16.66 8.42 11.62
CA LEU A 463 -16.79 9.87 11.78
C LEU A 463 -17.15 10.57 10.47
N ARG A 464 -16.60 10.14 9.33
CA ARG A 464 -16.89 10.71 8.01
C ARG A 464 -18.34 10.45 7.59
N ARG A 465 -18.80 9.20 7.70
CA ARG A 465 -20.20 8.81 7.44
C ARG A 465 -21.17 9.56 8.38
N LYS A 466 -20.77 9.78 9.62
CA LYS A 466 -21.50 10.58 10.61
C LYS A 466 -21.61 12.06 10.22
N VAL A 467 -20.54 12.69 9.73
CA VAL A 467 -20.58 14.08 9.22
C VAL A 467 -21.48 14.19 7.99
N LEU A 468 -21.36 13.29 7.01
CA LEU A 468 -22.20 13.28 5.81
C LEU A 468 -23.69 13.09 6.16
N LEU A 469 -24.01 12.19 7.09
CA LEU A 469 -25.37 11.99 7.58
C LEU A 469 -25.92 13.20 8.35
N TRP A 470 -25.05 13.92 9.08
CA TRP A 470 -25.42 15.16 9.76
C TRP A 470 -25.76 16.27 8.77
N GLN A 471 -25.00 16.41 7.68
CA GLN A 471 -25.31 17.34 6.60
C GLN A 471 -26.64 16.99 5.93
N HIS A 472 -26.83 15.73 5.54
CA HIS A 472 -28.08 15.23 4.94
C HIS A 472 -29.32 15.50 5.83
N TYR A 473 -29.17 15.47 7.16
CA TYR A 473 -30.24 15.83 8.10
C TYR A 473 -30.42 17.34 8.28
N ALA A 474 -29.40 18.16 8.03
CA ALA A 474 -29.52 19.62 8.00
C ALA A 474 -30.24 20.07 6.72
N ASP A 475 -29.83 19.58 5.55
CA ASP A 475 -30.45 19.90 4.26
C ASP A 475 -31.94 19.50 4.25
N ALA A 476 -32.26 18.32 4.79
CA ALA A 476 -33.64 17.86 4.98
C ALA A 476 -34.46 18.78 5.90
N TYR A 477 -33.84 19.38 6.92
CA TYR A 477 -34.51 20.32 7.82
C TYR A 477 -34.72 21.68 7.15
N GLU A 478 -33.78 22.16 6.33
CA GLU A 478 -33.96 23.39 5.56
C GLU A 478 -35.09 23.23 4.53
N LEU A 479 -35.15 22.10 3.82
CA LEU A 479 -36.28 21.79 2.94
C LEU A 479 -37.61 21.64 3.71
N THR A 480 -37.58 21.04 4.92
CA THR A 480 -38.75 21.01 5.83
C THR A 480 -39.23 22.41 6.16
N ARG A 481 -38.32 23.34 6.48
CA ARG A 481 -38.64 24.73 6.83
C ARG A 481 -39.18 25.51 5.65
N LYS A 482 -38.61 25.33 4.45
CA LYS A 482 -39.10 25.94 3.20
C LYS A 482 -40.53 25.52 2.89
N LEU A 483 -40.80 24.22 2.82
CA LEU A 483 -42.15 23.69 2.53
C LEU A 483 -43.17 24.11 3.61
N MET A 484 -42.74 24.21 4.88
CA MET A 484 -43.59 24.73 5.97
C MET A 484 -43.96 26.21 5.76
N SER A 485 -43.04 27.06 5.27
CA SER A 485 -43.37 28.46 4.92
C SER A 485 -44.23 28.59 3.65
N GLU A 486 -44.19 27.58 2.77
CA GLU A 486 -45.05 27.49 1.58
C GLU A 486 -46.44 26.89 1.90
N GLY A 487 -46.75 26.61 3.17
CA GLY A 487 -48.06 26.15 3.63
C GLY A 487 -48.33 24.64 3.50
N TYR A 488 -47.32 23.83 3.16
CA TYR A 488 -47.49 22.38 3.06
C TYR A 488 -47.76 21.74 4.44
N ASP A 489 -48.66 20.75 4.45
CA ASP A 489 -48.95 19.97 5.66
C ASP A 489 -47.85 18.93 5.97
N GLY A 490 -47.79 18.48 7.24
CA GLY A 490 -46.77 17.52 7.70
C GLY A 490 -46.68 16.22 6.86
N PRO A 491 -47.81 15.59 6.49
CA PRO A 491 -47.84 14.48 5.53
C PRO A 491 -47.20 14.79 4.18
N SER A 492 -47.54 15.93 3.55
CA SER A 492 -46.99 16.32 2.25
C SER A 492 -45.49 16.64 2.34
N ILE A 493 -45.04 17.28 3.41
CA ILE A 493 -43.61 17.51 3.67
C ILE A 493 -42.84 16.18 3.76
N VAL A 494 -43.38 15.18 4.50
CA VAL A 494 -42.75 13.86 4.59
C VAL A 494 -42.72 13.14 3.23
N LYS A 495 -43.74 13.33 2.38
CA LYS A 495 -43.76 12.80 1.01
C LYS A 495 -42.70 13.50 0.14
N ALA A 496 -42.63 14.82 0.16
CA ALA A 496 -41.67 15.62 -0.59
C ALA A 496 -40.21 15.29 -0.21
N LEU A 497 -39.90 15.19 1.08
CA LEU A 497 -38.58 14.78 1.57
C LEU A 497 -38.17 13.40 1.03
N ARG A 498 -39.08 12.42 1.06
CA ARG A 498 -38.82 11.08 0.51
C ARG A 498 -38.61 11.10 -1.00
N SER A 499 -39.40 11.88 -1.74
CA SER A 499 -39.25 12.08 -3.19
C SER A 499 -37.91 12.75 -3.55
N ALA A 500 -37.42 13.65 -2.70
CA ALA A 500 -36.09 14.25 -2.81
C ALA A 500 -34.96 13.36 -2.24
N GLY A 501 -35.22 12.09 -1.94
CA GLY A 501 -34.22 11.12 -1.48
C GLY A 501 -33.88 11.15 0.02
N TYR A 502 -34.45 12.05 0.81
CA TYR A 502 -34.16 12.18 2.24
C TYR A 502 -34.78 11.04 3.06
N ARG A 503 -33.92 10.16 3.60
CA ARG A 503 -34.32 9.01 4.44
C ARG A 503 -34.52 9.42 5.91
N VAL A 504 -35.33 10.44 6.16
CA VAL A 504 -35.66 10.95 7.50
C VAL A 504 -36.94 10.31 8.03
N SER A 505 -36.98 9.97 9.33
CA SER A 505 -38.15 9.33 9.94
C SER A 505 -39.32 10.33 10.11
N ARG A 506 -40.57 9.86 9.96
CA ARG A 506 -41.77 10.70 10.18
C ARG A 506 -41.75 11.37 11.56
N ALA A 507 -41.36 10.64 12.61
CA ALA A 507 -41.23 11.18 13.96
C ALA A 507 -40.19 12.32 14.06
N THR A 508 -39.09 12.23 13.32
CA THR A 508 -38.08 13.30 13.24
C THR A 508 -38.66 14.55 12.59
N VAL A 509 -39.33 14.42 11.44
CA VAL A 509 -39.93 15.57 10.73
C VAL A 509 -40.99 16.25 11.60
N TYR A 510 -41.90 15.50 12.22
CA TYR A 510 -42.90 16.07 13.13
C TYR A 510 -42.28 16.71 14.38
N LYS A 511 -41.12 16.24 14.86
CA LYS A 511 -40.35 16.93 15.92
C LYS A 511 -39.78 18.26 15.42
N TRP A 512 -39.32 18.34 14.18
CA TRP A 512 -38.83 19.58 13.57
C TRP A 512 -39.94 20.61 13.36
N LEU A 513 -41.13 20.18 12.94
CA LEU A 513 -42.30 21.06 12.76
C LEU A 513 -42.79 21.67 14.10
N LYS A 514 -42.56 20.99 15.24
CA LYS A 514 -42.81 21.53 16.58
C LYS A 514 -41.75 22.54 17.06
N GLY A 515 -40.74 22.84 16.24
CA GLY A 515 -39.64 23.75 16.56
C GLY A 515 -38.40 23.07 17.13
N VAL A 516 -37.23 23.66 16.85
CA VAL A 516 -35.91 23.14 17.28
C VAL A 516 -35.18 24.23 18.05
N LYS A 517 -34.85 23.98 19.33
CA LYS A 517 -34.21 24.97 20.23
C LYS A 517 -32.84 25.47 19.74
N ASN A 518 -32.08 24.66 19.01
CA ASN A 518 -30.78 25.04 18.48
C ASN A 518 -30.52 24.31 17.15
N THR A 519 -30.57 25.06 16.05
CA THR A 519 -30.40 24.53 14.68
C THR A 519 -28.98 24.07 14.37
N LYS A 520 -27.94 24.60 15.06
CA LYS A 520 -26.54 24.17 14.92
C LYS A 520 -26.32 22.67 15.17
N TYR A 521 -27.22 22.04 15.91
CA TYR A 521 -27.15 20.61 16.25
C TYR A 521 -28.21 19.76 15.55
N ILE A 522 -28.88 20.26 14.51
CA ILE A 522 -29.94 19.55 13.80
C ILE A 522 -29.50 18.18 13.27
N GLY A 523 -28.31 18.10 12.68
CA GLY A 523 -27.73 16.85 12.18
C GLY A 523 -27.58 15.78 13.28
N ARG A 524 -27.37 16.18 14.55
CA ARG A 524 -27.29 15.25 15.70
C ARG A 524 -28.61 14.55 16.02
N THR A 525 -29.72 14.91 15.36
CA THR A 525 -30.98 14.15 15.43
C THR A 525 -30.97 12.87 14.57
N ALA A 526 -29.95 12.68 13.74
CA ALA A 526 -29.73 11.44 13.00
C ALA A 526 -29.51 10.24 13.93
N ARG A 527 -30.18 9.12 13.63
CA ARG A 527 -29.97 7.85 14.34
C ARG A 527 -28.77 7.12 13.74
N ILE A 528 -27.73 6.95 14.55
CA ILE A 528 -26.47 6.29 14.16
C ILE A 528 -26.28 5.05 15.05
N PRO A 529 -25.88 3.89 14.50
CA PRO A 529 -25.44 2.74 15.30
C PRO A 529 -24.27 3.10 16.23
N SER A 530 -24.00 2.27 17.23
CA SER A 530 -22.72 2.37 17.95
C SER A 530 -21.56 2.05 17.01
N PHE A 531 -20.34 2.44 17.39
CA PHE A 531 -19.14 2.15 16.62
C PHE A 531 -18.94 0.63 16.44
N SER A 532 -19.12 -0.16 17.50
CA SER A 532 -19.04 -1.63 17.46
C SER A 532 -20.10 -2.25 16.55
N ASP A 533 -21.37 -1.83 16.65
CA ASP A 533 -22.44 -2.36 15.78
C ASP A 533 -22.23 -2.00 14.31
N TRP A 534 -21.59 -0.85 14.07
CA TRP A 534 -21.24 -0.38 12.73
C TRP A 534 -20.09 -1.19 12.13
N ILE A 535 -19.01 -1.44 12.88
CA ILE A 535 -17.85 -2.23 12.40
C ILE A 535 -18.32 -3.59 11.87
N ILE A 536 -19.11 -4.34 12.66
CA ILE A 536 -19.59 -5.69 12.30
C ILE A 536 -20.26 -5.72 10.91
N LYS A 537 -20.99 -4.65 10.57
CA LYS A 537 -21.66 -4.53 9.26
C LYS A 537 -20.75 -3.97 8.18
N ALA A 538 -19.87 -3.03 8.53
CA ALA A 538 -18.97 -2.36 7.61
C ALA A 538 -17.85 -3.29 7.09
N THR A 539 -17.33 -4.19 7.93
CA THR A 539 -16.18 -5.08 7.62
C THR A 539 -16.59 -6.51 7.28
N LEU A 540 -17.89 -6.79 7.07
CA LEU A 540 -18.41 -8.14 6.86
C LEU A 540 -17.66 -8.88 5.74
N GLY A 541 -16.98 -9.99 6.07
CA GLY A 541 -16.16 -10.77 5.13
C GLY A 541 -14.73 -10.24 4.90
N LEU A 542 -14.48 -8.94 5.14
CA LEU A 542 -13.20 -8.25 4.90
C LEU A 542 -12.14 -8.45 5.99
N GLY A 543 -12.52 -9.02 7.15
CA GLY A 543 -11.60 -9.35 8.25
C GLY A 543 -10.99 -8.11 8.91
N ASN A 544 -9.72 -8.22 9.31
CA ASN A 544 -8.98 -7.14 10.00
C ASN A 544 -8.18 -6.25 9.03
N SER A 545 -8.58 -6.19 7.76
CA SER A 545 -7.88 -5.42 6.72
C SER A 545 -7.99 -3.90 6.85
N GLY A 546 -8.85 -3.41 7.76
CA GLY A 546 -9.28 -2.02 7.79
C GLY A 546 -10.18 -1.61 6.63
N LEU A 547 -10.40 -2.48 5.62
CA LEU A 547 -11.35 -2.23 4.54
C LEU A 547 -12.79 -2.25 5.05
N VAL A 548 -13.64 -1.46 4.39
CA VAL A 548 -15.08 -1.41 4.64
C VAL A 548 -15.87 -1.50 3.34
N TRP A 549 -17.15 -1.83 3.45
CA TRP A 549 -18.10 -1.71 2.35
C TRP A 549 -18.64 -0.28 2.22
N ASP A 550 -18.54 0.28 1.03
CA ASP A 550 -19.25 1.48 0.57
C ASP A 550 -20.32 1.06 -0.46
N VAL A 551 -21.32 1.89 -0.70
CA VAL A 551 -22.43 1.57 -1.62
C VAL A 551 -22.29 2.40 -2.89
N VAL A 552 -22.36 1.77 -4.05
CA VAL A 552 -22.35 2.45 -5.35
C VAL A 552 -23.64 3.23 -5.52
N THR A 553 -23.55 4.52 -5.84
CA THR A 553 -24.69 5.40 -6.11
C THR A 553 -24.90 5.64 -7.60
N GLU A 554 -23.82 5.69 -8.37
CA GLU A 554 -23.84 5.96 -9.80
C GLU A 554 -22.72 5.18 -10.49
N VAL A 555 -23.04 4.61 -11.65
CA VAL A 555 -22.07 4.12 -12.65
C VAL A 555 -22.59 4.61 -13.99
N LYS A 556 -21.78 5.37 -14.74
CA LYS A 556 -22.18 5.90 -16.04
C LYS A 556 -21.00 5.93 -17.01
N PRO A 557 -21.23 5.72 -18.32
CA PRO A 557 -20.23 6.01 -19.33
C PRO A 557 -19.92 7.51 -19.34
N ILE A 558 -18.68 7.86 -19.66
CA ILE A 558 -18.22 9.22 -19.89
C ILE A 558 -17.40 9.28 -21.18
N GLU A 559 -17.36 10.45 -21.81
CA GLU A 559 -16.39 10.70 -22.89
C GLU A 559 -15.00 10.94 -22.28
N TRP A 560 -13.99 10.26 -22.81
CA TRP A 560 -12.61 10.38 -22.38
C TRP A 560 -11.67 10.18 -23.57
N ASN A 561 -10.78 11.15 -23.79
CA ASN A 561 -9.94 11.24 -25.00
C ASN A 561 -8.43 11.27 -24.69
N ASP A 562 -8.04 10.98 -23.44
CA ASP A 562 -6.64 10.87 -23.01
C ASP A 562 -6.30 9.42 -22.66
N ARG A 563 -5.01 9.13 -22.53
CA ARG A 563 -4.50 7.80 -22.15
C ARG A 563 -5.05 7.33 -20.81
N LEU A 564 -5.26 6.03 -20.70
CA LEU A 564 -5.49 5.36 -19.42
C LEU A 564 -4.22 4.59 -19.03
N TRP A 565 -3.95 4.46 -17.74
CA TRP A 565 -2.73 3.90 -17.17
C TRP A 565 -3.03 2.71 -16.26
N ASP A 566 -2.10 1.77 -16.14
CA ASP A 566 -2.20 0.65 -15.20
C ASP A 566 -0.83 0.23 -14.64
N VAL A 567 -0.88 -0.46 -13.50
CA VAL A 567 0.28 -1.02 -12.78
C VAL A 567 0.08 -2.52 -12.58
N THR A 568 1.12 -3.30 -12.86
CA THR A 568 1.11 -4.73 -12.50
C THR A 568 1.93 -4.96 -11.24
N THR A 569 1.29 -5.47 -10.19
CA THR A 569 1.93 -5.84 -8.93
C THR A 569 2.56 -7.24 -8.97
N GLU A 570 3.63 -7.44 -8.20
CA GLU A 570 4.32 -8.72 -8.00
C GLU A 570 3.45 -9.73 -7.22
N SER A 571 2.52 -9.23 -6.41
CA SER A 571 1.59 -10.04 -5.60
C SER A 571 0.66 -10.92 -6.44
N SER A 572 0.59 -12.21 -6.10
CA SER A 572 -0.32 -13.19 -6.72
C SER A 572 -1.81 -12.89 -6.55
N TYR A 573 -2.17 -11.92 -5.70
CA TYR A 573 -3.55 -11.44 -5.57
C TYR A 573 -3.92 -10.35 -6.58
N HIS A 574 -2.95 -9.86 -7.37
CA HIS A 574 -3.08 -8.92 -8.50
C HIS A 574 -4.11 -7.82 -8.26
N ASN A 575 -3.92 -7.06 -7.18
CA ASN A 575 -4.78 -5.94 -6.80
C ASN A 575 -3.98 -4.79 -6.19
N PHE A 576 -4.62 -3.62 -6.07
CA PHE A 576 -4.10 -2.41 -5.43
C PHE A 576 -5.23 -1.48 -4.97
N ILE A 577 -4.86 -0.39 -4.28
CA ILE A 577 -5.79 0.66 -3.84
C ILE A 577 -5.72 1.86 -4.78
N ALA A 578 -6.85 2.21 -5.39
CA ALA A 578 -7.02 3.30 -6.37
C ALA A 578 -8.14 4.25 -5.93
N ASN A 579 -7.84 5.54 -5.67
CA ASN A 579 -8.77 6.52 -5.08
C ASN A 579 -9.50 6.01 -3.81
N GLY A 580 -8.85 5.11 -3.06
CA GLY A 580 -9.44 4.44 -1.90
C GLY A 580 -10.44 3.32 -2.22
N LEU A 581 -10.55 2.83 -3.45
CA LEU A 581 -11.23 1.57 -3.81
C LEU A 581 -10.23 0.43 -4.03
N VAL A 582 -10.64 -0.82 -3.83
CA VAL A 582 -9.83 -2.01 -4.18
C VAL A 582 -10.11 -2.41 -5.64
N THR A 583 -9.06 -2.49 -6.46
CA THR A 583 -9.11 -2.85 -7.90
C THR A 583 -7.94 -3.78 -8.30
N GLY A 584 -7.85 -4.32 -9.54
CA GLY A 584 -6.80 -5.30 -9.91
C GLY A 584 -6.37 -5.50 -11.38
N ASN A 585 -5.49 -6.49 -11.62
CA ASN A 585 -4.57 -6.57 -12.78
C ASN A 585 -4.80 -7.81 -13.74
N CYS A 586 -3.75 -8.30 -14.46
CA CYS A 586 -3.71 -9.38 -15.48
C CYS A 586 -2.59 -10.49 -15.27
N VAL A 587 -2.44 -11.56 -16.12
CA VAL A 587 -1.90 -12.95 -15.77
C VAL A 587 -0.95 -13.68 -16.83
N ARG A 588 -0.13 -14.78 -16.55
CA ARG A 588 0.88 -15.52 -17.47
C ARG A 588 0.98 -17.13 -17.43
N VAL A 589 2.03 -17.88 -17.92
CA VAL A 589 2.13 -19.43 -18.01
C VAL A 589 3.58 -20.08 -18.19
N GLN A 590 3.91 -21.35 -17.78
CA GLN A 590 5.26 -22.03 -17.88
C GLN A 590 5.40 -23.50 -18.43
N LEU A 591 6.61 -23.86 -18.93
CA LEU A 591 7.03 -25.19 -19.45
C LEU A 591 7.80 -26.06 -18.44
N THR A 592 7.57 -27.38 -18.44
CA THR A 592 8.26 -28.33 -17.52
C THR A 592 9.63 -28.80 -17.99
N LYS A 593 9.86 -28.98 -19.30
CA LYS A 593 11.12 -29.57 -19.80
C LYS A 593 12.37 -28.71 -19.51
N ASN A 594 12.21 -27.38 -19.50
CA ASN A 594 13.32 -26.43 -19.38
C ASN A 594 12.98 -25.18 -18.55
N GLY A 595 11.88 -25.19 -17.77
CA GLY A 595 11.47 -24.11 -16.88
C GLY A 595 11.09 -22.78 -17.56
N LYS A 596 11.05 -22.71 -18.89
CA LYS A 596 10.79 -21.45 -19.61
C LYS A 596 9.30 -21.08 -19.56
N VAL A 597 9.02 -19.82 -19.27
CA VAL A 597 7.66 -19.23 -19.28
C VAL A 597 7.23 -19.00 -20.73
N VAL A 598 6.11 -19.60 -21.18
CA VAL A 598 5.55 -19.39 -22.53
C VAL A 598 4.03 -19.33 -22.53
N THR A 599 3.48 -18.37 -23.26
CA THR A 599 2.04 -18.25 -23.47
C THR A 599 1.55 -19.31 -24.46
N ALA A 600 0.50 -20.05 -24.10
CA ALA A 600 -0.15 -21.04 -24.94
C ALA A 600 -1.66 -20.76 -25.08
N PHE A 601 -2.18 -20.84 -26.30
CA PHE A 601 -3.60 -20.65 -26.59
C PHE A 601 -4.42 -21.87 -26.16
N VAL A 602 -5.56 -21.65 -25.49
CA VAL A 602 -6.52 -22.73 -25.17
C VAL A 602 -7.63 -22.71 -26.24
N PRO A 603 -7.71 -23.71 -27.13
CA PRO A 603 -8.73 -23.73 -28.18
C PRO A 603 -10.09 -24.16 -27.64
N TRP A 604 -11.14 -23.73 -28.37
CA TRP A 604 -12.57 -23.98 -28.12
C TRP A 604 -13.14 -23.21 -26.92
N ASP A 605 -14.36 -22.68 -27.10
CA ASP A 605 -15.06 -21.89 -26.08
C ASP A 605 -15.37 -22.73 -24.83
N GLY A 606 -15.25 -22.12 -23.65
CA GLY A 606 -15.29 -22.81 -22.35
C GLY A 606 -14.04 -23.66 -22.02
N GLY A 607 -13.08 -23.83 -22.94
CA GLY A 607 -11.89 -24.67 -22.72
C GLY A 607 -11.00 -24.24 -21.54
N LEU A 608 -10.95 -22.94 -21.24
CA LEU A 608 -10.21 -22.37 -20.11
C LEU A 608 -10.78 -22.77 -18.74
N ASN A 609 -12.09 -23.07 -18.68
CA ASN A 609 -12.77 -23.51 -17.46
C ASN A 609 -12.46 -24.97 -17.10
N LEU A 610 -11.96 -25.76 -18.08
CA LEU A 610 -11.62 -27.16 -17.91
C LEU A 610 -10.16 -27.38 -17.46
N ILE A 611 -9.35 -26.33 -17.50
CA ILE A 611 -7.93 -26.33 -17.13
C ILE A 611 -7.79 -25.59 -15.79
N ASN A 612 -7.04 -26.15 -14.85
CA ASN A 612 -6.72 -25.58 -13.55
C ASN A 612 -5.23 -25.28 -13.45
N GLU A 613 -4.87 -24.48 -12.45
CA GLU A 613 -3.49 -24.31 -12.03
C GLU A 613 -2.92 -25.68 -11.60
N HIS A 614 -1.64 -25.90 -11.90
CA HIS A 614 -0.90 -27.15 -11.75
C HIS A 614 -1.32 -28.34 -12.66
N ASP A 615 -2.32 -28.20 -13.56
CA ASP A 615 -2.63 -29.27 -14.54
C ASP A 615 -1.45 -29.54 -15.50
N GLU A 616 -1.29 -30.81 -15.88
CA GLU A 616 -0.35 -31.22 -16.92
C GLU A 616 -0.97 -31.00 -18.30
N VAL A 617 -0.45 -30.04 -19.06
CA VAL A 617 -0.90 -29.75 -20.43
C VAL A 617 0.11 -30.22 -21.47
N ILE A 618 -0.41 -30.75 -22.59
CA ILE A 618 0.38 -30.96 -23.80
C ILE A 618 0.07 -29.82 -24.76
N ILE A 619 1.13 -29.13 -25.18
CA ILE A 619 1.07 -28.05 -26.15
C ILE A 619 1.74 -28.47 -27.46
N GLU A 620 1.20 -28.03 -28.59
CA GLU A 620 1.80 -28.23 -29.91
C GLU A 620 2.01 -26.90 -30.64
N ARG A 621 3.00 -26.87 -31.54
CA ARG A 621 3.21 -25.75 -32.45
C ARG A 621 2.01 -25.58 -33.37
N ILE A 622 1.61 -24.33 -33.58
CA ILE A 622 0.44 -24.03 -34.42
C ILE A 622 0.89 -23.86 -35.88
N GLY A 623 0.19 -24.53 -36.80
CA GLY A 623 0.71 -24.86 -38.13
C GLY A 623 0.45 -23.83 -39.23
N GLY A 624 1.52 -23.42 -39.90
CA GLY A 624 1.57 -22.75 -41.20
C GLY A 624 3.00 -22.87 -41.76
N PRO A 625 3.24 -22.72 -43.07
CA PRO A 625 4.46 -23.20 -43.76
C PRO A 625 5.81 -22.60 -43.29
N GLU A 626 5.82 -21.64 -42.36
CA GLU A 626 7.04 -21.04 -41.80
C GLU A 626 7.11 -21.04 -40.25
N GLY A 627 6.18 -21.69 -39.54
CA GLY A 627 6.20 -21.74 -38.07
C GLY A 627 6.03 -20.37 -37.39
N ARG A 628 5.21 -19.51 -37.99
CA ARG A 628 4.82 -18.19 -37.45
C ARG A 628 3.79 -18.33 -36.31
N ALA A 629 3.41 -17.22 -35.68
CA ALA A 629 2.36 -17.20 -34.65
C ALA A 629 0.99 -17.62 -35.23
N TYR A 630 0.06 -18.04 -34.36
CA TYR A 630 -1.26 -18.49 -34.83
C TYR A 630 -2.12 -17.32 -35.25
N GLY A 631 -2.27 -17.16 -36.57
CA GLY A 631 -3.02 -16.09 -37.20
C GLY A 631 -2.62 -14.73 -36.63
N ASP A 632 -3.47 -14.25 -35.73
CA ASP A 632 -3.53 -12.89 -35.26
C ASP A 632 -3.06 -12.66 -33.80
N LEU A 633 -2.44 -13.66 -33.18
CA LEU A 633 -1.95 -13.59 -31.79
C LEU A 633 -0.42 -13.35 -31.73
N PRO A 634 0.07 -12.10 -31.69
CA PRO A 634 1.51 -11.82 -31.63
C PRO A 634 2.15 -12.44 -30.37
N GLY A 635 3.22 -13.21 -30.57
CA GLY A 635 3.93 -13.91 -29.49
C GLY A 635 3.40 -15.33 -29.18
N VAL A 636 2.14 -15.66 -29.47
CA VAL A 636 1.57 -16.98 -29.18
C VAL A 636 1.85 -17.97 -30.31
N ARG A 637 2.71 -18.96 -30.04
CA ARG A 637 3.18 -19.96 -31.02
C ARG A 637 2.71 -21.39 -30.73
N PHE A 638 2.00 -21.59 -29.62
CA PHE A 638 1.64 -22.90 -29.09
C PHE A 638 0.17 -22.93 -28.68
N LYS A 639 -0.50 -24.06 -28.87
CA LYS A 639 -1.88 -24.31 -28.37
C LYS A 639 -1.93 -25.56 -27.51
N VAL A 640 -2.84 -25.59 -26.53
CA VAL A 640 -3.13 -26.77 -25.71
C VAL A 640 -3.95 -27.79 -26.53
N THR A 641 -3.58 -29.07 -26.49
CA THR A 641 -4.32 -30.16 -27.15
C THR A 641 -4.80 -31.25 -26.20
N LYS A 642 -4.09 -31.48 -25.10
CA LYS A 642 -4.47 -32.41 -24.03
C LYS A 642 -4.26 -31.79 -22.65
N VAL A 643 -5.10 -32.20 -21.71
CA VAL A 643 -5.09 -31.84 -20.29
C VAL A 643 -5.12 -33.15 -19.50
N ASN A 644 -4.17 -33.35 -18.58
CA ASN A 644 -3.99 -34.56 -17.79
C ASN A 644 -4.07 -35.85 -18.65
N GLY A 645 -3.40 -35.83 -19.81
CA GLY A 645 -3.35 -36.95 -20.77
C GLY A 645 -4.57 -37.11 -21.69
N VAL A 646 -5.70 -36.44 -21.42
CA VAL A 646 -6.96 -36.57 -22.19
C VAL A 646 -7.11 -35.40 -23.18
N SER A 647 -7.69 -35.66 -24.36
CA SER A 647 -7.92 -34.61 -25.37
C SER A 647 -8.89 -33.56 -24.87
N LEU A 648 -8.49 -32.28 -24.96
CA LEU A 648 -9.31 -31.13 -24.53
C LEU A 648 -10.69 -31.15 -25.21
N LYS A 649 -10.74 -31.44 -26.52
CA LYS A 649 -11.99 -31.55 -27.29
C LYS A 649 -12.89 -32.70 -26.81
N ALA A 650 -12.33 -33.79 -26.29
CA ALA A 650 -13.12 -34.91 -25.75
C ALA A 650 -13.72 -34.58 -24.38
N ILE A 651 -13.03 -33.79 -23.56
CA ILE A 651 -13.55 -33.28 -22.28
C ILE A 651 -14.69 -32.28 -22.54
N LEU A 652 -14.47 -31.34 -23.45
CA LEU A 652 -15.40 -30.25 -23.75
C LEU A 652 -16.72 -30.74 -24.40
N LEU A 653 -16.67 -31.81 -25.20
CA LEU A 653 -17.85 -32.48 -25.75
C LEU A 653 -18.50 -33.49 -24.79
N GLY A 654 -18.07 -33.56 -23.51
CA GLY A 654 -18.58 -34.51 -22.52
C GLY A 654 -18.27 -35.99 -22.80
N LYS A 655 -17.50 -36.31 -23.85
CA LYS A 655 -17.22 -37.68 -24.32
C LYS A 655 -16.22 -38.43 -23.44
N LYS A 656 -15.41 -37.72 -22.65
CA LYS A 656 -14.53 -38.25 -21.61
C LYS A 656 -14.45 -37.27 -20.45
N GLN A 657 -14.43 -37.75 -19.21
CA GLN A 657 -14.19 -36.88 -18.07
C GLN A 657 -12.69 -36.52 -17.95
N LYS A 658 -12.40 -35.37 -17.34
CA LYS A 658 -11.04 -34.95 -17.00
C LYS A 658 -10.53 -35.80 -15.83
N PRO A 659 -9.35 -36.44 -15.93
CA PRO A 659 -8.72 -37.08 -14.79
C PRO A 659 -8.33 -36.02 -13.76
N VAL A 660 -8.82 -36.17 -12.54
CA VAL A 660 -8.28 -35.50 -11.36
C VAL A 660 -6.97 -36.22 -11.00
N ARG A 661 -5.94 -35.45 -10.65
CA ARG A 661 -4.58 -35.95 -10.41
C ARG A 661 -4.01 -35.34 -9.14
#